data_AF-A0A3A4KBY4-F1
#
_entry.id   AF-A0A3A4KBY4-F1
#
_cell.length_a   1.000
_cell.length_b   1.000
_cell.length_c   1.000
_cell.angle_alpha   90.00
_cell.angle_beta   90.00
_cell.angle_gamma   90.00
#
_symmetry.space_group_name_H-M   'P 1'
#
loop_
_entity.id
_entity.type
_entity.pdbx_description
1 polymer ?
#
loop_
_entity_poly.entity_id
_entity_poly.type
_entity_poly.pdbx_seq_one_letter_code
_entity_poly.pdbx_strand_id
1 'polypeptide(L)'
;MTRTIHLSRLALLILMAAIVFAGCEKSSGTAFEKAAEDRLSQLGGGKALTTDAFAPKLKKLGGDLSIASASPKTWAALAGGDEAALIEAMSAEGVSLIALPLKLDESLDKPGSMFEAIVHNGDFEQLSIVYTDTAAVLAQVAHKAFRLSDAELGAVLRYARATLGGQGEAGALPGGFADKIPGGATVELRFTDTKGFNKTIGLVRADGSSAKEALDKALASAGKRYESKGSGGPTAEPLATFLQAARLVFTFHRERGPFNVPEKHFTALVSLGLDGLVLRVGEEKDKPILITPDKAKLYRVSAVVPLLEAACRAARKDKAAWKKEGTSLEKFRVLEFTERTPGGEAVRLRRGVEYVAPERFDAAAIFASFQEGADWLLANFDPQTRMFKYEYYAVKDAYNEKQYNLIRHCLATLTLIQAYELTKDRRYLDAGRQAIEWVLDLLQWDGEMAYFNHAKYDKKFKLGGPGTLLQAMYEYTRLEPKPEWDKPMKGMAEFIMRMLKDDGQYRSFYTKPGQPEDNGEVTIYPGEANLALVRLYKLYKDQRYLDTVNKAMARYSKWFRDNAKPNRKGDLAAFVPWEMTAMDEYWEVTKRDDVAQYAYDMADWIVDNWFVFGPNESYFEDFMGGYRGAQRPYDMPLWNSGVYGEGVASVFTLARDRGDTERAKKYREATYKTMRFIRNIQYRRDSAYFLPTIDRAAGCIPSHFNMDDCRLDYAYHCLTVNYRTLRFFTAEDWQTIGLAPYAPPTPEIRQEAEAAPPAAPINQGVTP
;
A
#
# COMPACT_ATOMS: atom_id res chain seq x y z
N MET A 1 -12.41 35.36 -24.58
CA MET A 1 -12.03 34.21 -25.45
C MET A 1 -12.07 32.91 -24.64
N THR A 2 -13.22 32.57 -24.05
CA THR A 2 -13.26 31.58 -22.94
C THR A 2 -14.47 30.63 -23.01
N ARG A 3 -14.97 30.35 -24.23
CA ARG A 3 -16.08 29.39 -24.44
C ARG A 3 -15.82 28.33 -25.51
N THR A 4 -14.64 28.29 -26.14
CA THR A 4 -14.39 27.42 -27.32
C THR A 4 -13.50 26.21 -27.02
N ILE A 5 -13.02 26.01 -25.79
CA ILE A 5 -12.07 24.92 -25.46
C ILE A 5 -12.75 23.63 -24.94
N HIS A 6 -14.02 23.68 -24.51
CA HIS A 6 -14.72 22.49 -23.99
C HIS A 6 -15.31 21.57 -25.08
N LEU A 7 -15.66 22.10 -26.26
CA LEU A 7 -16.26 21.32 -27.35
C LEU A 7 -15.24 20.47 -28.14
N SER A 8 -13.95 20.83 -28.11
CA SER A 8 -12.91 20.10 -28.85
C SER A 8 -12.50 18.79 -28.18
N ARG A 9 -12.57 18.67 -26.85
CA ARG A 9 -12.29 17.41 -26.15
C ARG A 9 -13.37 16.34 -26.38
N LEU A 10 -14.65 16.73 -26.39
CA LEU A 10 -15.77 15.81 -26.63
C LEU A 10 -15.74 15.24 -28.06
N ALA A 11 -15.46 16.09 -29.06
CA ALA A 11 -15.32 15.65 -30.45
C ALA A 11 -14.08 14.75 -30.66
N LEU A 12 -12.96 15.03 -29.98
CA LEU A 12 -11.75 14.21 -30.06
C LEU A 12 -11.94 12.84 -29.37
N LEU A 13 -12.69 12.77 -28.27
CA LEU A 13 -13.08 11.53 -27.60
C LEU A 13 -14.02 10.67 -28.47
N ILE A 14 -15.02 11.29 -29.11
CA ILE A 14 -15.92 10.58 -30.05
C ILE A 14 -15.14 10.07 -31.27
N LEU A 15 -14.16 10.83 -31.77
CA LEU A 15 -13.32 10.44 -32.91
C LEU A 15 -12.29 9.35 -32.54
N MET A 16 -11.70 9.40 -31.35
CA MET A 16 -10.84 8.32 -30.83
C MET A 16 -11.64 7.04 -30.59
N ALA A 17 -12.88 7.16 -30.09
CA ALA A 17 -13.82 6.05 -30.00
C ALA A 17 -14.26 5.49 -31.35
N ALA A 18 -14.01 6.19 -32.48
CA ALA A 18 -14.31 5.68 -33.83
C ALA A 18 -13.08 5.06 -34.52
N ILE A 19 -11.88 5.61 -34.30
CA ILE A 19 -10.64 5.18 -34.98
C ILE A 19 -10.07 3.87 -34.41
N VAL A 20 -10.35 3.56 -33.15
CA VAL A 20 -9.90 2.33 -32.47
C VAL A 20 -10.70 1.07 -32.94
N PHE A 21 -11.68 1.19 -33.85
CA PHE A 21 -12.70 0.14 -34.10
C PHE A 21 -12.60 -0.67 -35.40
N ALA A 22 -11.51 -0.58 -36.16
CA ALA A 22 -11.42 -1.26 -37.47
C ALA A 22 -10.88 -2.72 -37.45
N GLY A 23 -10.48 -3.29 -36.32
CA GLY A 23 -9.88 -4.64 -36.25
C GLY A 23 -10.59 -5.56 -35.26
N CYS A 24 -11.60 -6.33 -35.69
CA CYS A 24 -12.26 -7.27 -34.79
C CYS A 24 -12.81 -8.48 -35.57
N GLU A 25 -12.00 -9.52 -35.77
CA GLU A 25 -12.51 -10.83 -36.18
C GLU A 25 -11.87 -11.98 -35.40
N LYS A 26 -12.77 -12.83 -34.87
CA LYS A 26 -12.61 -14.20 -34.31
C LYS A 26 -12.21 -14.34 -32.82
N SER A 27 -13.18 -14.70 -31.98
CA SER A 27 -13.12 -15.93 -31.15
C SER A 27 -14.42 -16.19 -30.34
N SER A 28 -14.81 -17.48 -30.30
CA SER A 28 -15.78 -18.22 -29.44
C SER A 28 -17.17 -17.63 -29.12
N GLY A 29 -18.20 -17.98 -29.91
CA GLY A 29 -19.57 -17.46 -29.75
C GLY A 29 -20.54 -18.21 -28.81
N THR A 30 -20.50 -19.54 -28.66
CA THR A 30 -21.71 -20.27 -28.18
C THR A 30 -21.89 -20.40 -26.65
N ALA A 31 -20.82 -20.60 -25.86
CA ALA A 31 -20.93 -20.64 -24.39
C ALA A 31 -20.95 -19.23 -23.77
N PHE A 32 -20.41 -18.26 -24.51
CA PHE A 32 -20.27 -16.85 -24.17
C PHE A 32 -21.59 -16.11 -24.25
N GLU A 33 -22.32 -16.26 -25.37
CA GLU A 33 -23.66 -15.69 -25.56
C GLU A 33 -24.59 -16.17 -24.44
N LYS A 34 -24.56 -17.47 -24.13
CA LYS A 34 -25.38 -18.06 -23.08
C LYS A 34 -25.11 -17.53 -21.67
N ALA A 35 -23.85 -17.36 -21.26
CA ALA A 35 -23.54 -16.85 -19.91
C ALA A 35 -23.88 -15.37 -19.75
N ALA A 36 -23.73 -14.58 -20.82
CA ALA A 36 -24.19 -13.19 -20.87
C ALA A 36 -25.72 -13.14 -20.86
N GLU A 37 -26.40 -13.92 -21.70
CA GLU A 37 -27.86 -14.06 -21.76
C GLU A 37 -28.46 -14.45 -20.40
N ASP A 38 -27.89 -15.46 -19.74
CA ASP A 38 -28.32 -15.94 -18.43
C ASP A 38 -28.16 -14.83 -17.38
N ARG A 39 -27.05 -14.09 -17.41
CA ARG A 39 -26.82 -12.98 -16.48
C ARG A 39 -27.75 -11.81 -16.75
N LEU A 40 -27.91 -11.39 -18.00
CA LEU A 40 -28.80 -10.31 -18.42
C LEU A 40 -30.26 -10.64 -18.07
N SER A 41 -30.68 -11.89 -18.24
CA SER A 41 -32.00 -12.39 -17.83
C SER A 41 -32.20 -12.33 -16.31
N GLN A 42 -31.16 -12.59 -15.51
CA GLN A 42 -31.20 -12.48 -14.05
C GLN A 42 -31.24 -11.03 -13.54
N LEU A 43 -30.65 -10.09 -14.28
CA LEU A 43 -30.62 -8.67 -13.91
C LEU A 43 -31.98 -7.98 -14.16
N GLY A 44 -32.90 -8.63 -14.88
CA GLY A 44 -34.22 -8.11 -15.22
C GLY A 44 -34.17 -7.15 -16.42
N GLY A 45 -35.26 -7.11 -17.20
CA GLY A 45 -35.38 -6.18 -18.34
C GLY A 45 -35.13 -4.74 -17.92
N GLY A 46 -34.47 -3.97 -18.77
CA GLY A 46 -34.00 -2.63 -18.45
C GLY A 46 -33.43 -1.88 -19.65
N LYS A 47 -33.07 -0.61 -19.45
CA LYS A 47 -32.47 0.24 -20.48
C LYS A 47 -30.95 0.23 -20.32
N ALA A 48 -30.25 -0.26 -21.34
CA ALA A 48 -28.80 -0.38 -21.36
C ALA A 48 -28.15 0.75 -22.18
N LEU A 49 -27.15 1.39 -21.58
CA LEU A 49 -26.24 2.30 -22.23
C LEU A 49 -25.10 1.51 -22.88
N THR A 50 -24.83 1.78 -24.16
CA THR A 50 -23.73 1.17 -24.90
C THR A 50 -23.19 2.14 -25.96
N THR A 51 -22.05 1.86 -26.56
CA THR A 51 -21.55 2.64 -27.71
C THR A 51 -22.31 2.23 -28.98
N ASP A 52 -22.51 3.16 -29.92
CA ASP A 52 -23.20 2.88 -31.19
C ASP A 52 -22.55 1.71 -31.95
N ALA A 53 -21.22 1.61 -31.87
CA ALA A 53 -20.44 0.52 -32.48
C ALA A 53 -20.65 -0.84 -31.78
N PHE A 54 -20.99 -0.86 -30.49
CA PHE A 54 -21.18 -2.09 -29.72
C PHE A 54 -22.65 -2.54 -29.64
N ALA A 55 -23.60 -1.63 -29.87
CA ALA A 55 -25.03 -1.93 -29.85
C ALA A 55 -25.44 -3.16 -30.70
N PRO A 56 -24.95 -3.38 -31.94
CA PRO A 56 -25.31 -4.56 -32.72
C PRO A 56 -24.82 -5.88 -32.11
N LYS A 57 -23.69 -5.86 -31.38
CA LYS A 57 -23.17 -7.04 -30.66
C LYS A 57 -23.97 -7.31 -29.40
N LEU A 58 -24.33 -6.26 -28.66
CA LEU A 58 -25.18 -6.37 -27.47
C LEU A 58 -26.57 -6.95 -27.79
N LYS A 59 -27.18 -6.59 -28.92
CA LYS A 59 -28.46 -7.19 -29.37
C LYS A 59 -28.37 -8.69 -29.62
N LYS A 60 -27.18 -9.23 -29.91
CA LYS A 60 -26.95 -10.67 -30.10
C LYS A 60 -26.75 -11.42 -28.79
N LEU A 61 -26.48 -10.72 -27.68
CA LEU A 61 -26.35 -11.29 -26.34
C LEU A 61 -27.71 -11.51 -25.63
N GLY A 62 -28.84 -11.38 -26.35
CA GLY A 62 -30.20 -11.66 -25.86
C GLY A 62 -30.69 -10.82 -24.68
N GLY A 63 -31.85 -11.22 -24.12
CA GLY A 63 -32.54 -10.56 -23.00
C GLY A 63 -33.52 -9.44 -23.39
N ASP A 64 -34.45 -9.09 -22.49
CA ASP A 64 -35.40 -7.96 -22.62
C ASP A 64 -34.71 -6.59 -22.38
N LEU A 65 -33.56 -6.36 -23.02
CA LEU A 65 -32.79 -5.12 -22.88
C LEU A 65 -33.10 -4.15 -24.01
N SER A 66 -33.68 -3.01 -23.64
CA SER A 66 -33.81 -1.89 -24.57
C SER A 66 -32.48 -1.13 -24.65
N ILE A 67 -31.92 -0.99 -25.85
CA ILE A 67 -30.69 -0.21 -26.06
C ILE A 67 -31.04 1.26 -26.17
N ALA A 68 -30.37 2.09 -25.39
CA ALA A 68 -30.50 3.53 -25.43
C ALA A 68 -29.33 4.21 -26.11
N SER A 69 -29.60 5.23 -26.92
CA SER A 69 -28.63 6.28 -27.15
C SER A 69 -28.51 7.12 -25.87
N ALA A 70 -27.31 7.20 -25.28
CA ALA A 70 -27.10 8.12 -24.15
C ALA A 70 -27.32 9.56 -24.60
N SER A 71 -27.92 10.37 -23.73
CA SER A 71 -27.91 11.81 -23.93
C SER A 71 -26.47 12.37 -23.86
N PRO A 72 -26.23 13.57 -24.40
CA PRO A 72 -24.96 14.28 -24.19
C PRO A 72 -24.57 14.43 -22.72
N LYS A 73 -25.53 14.52 -21.78
CA LYS A 73 -25.26 14.62 -20.33
C LYS A 73 -24.65 13.32 -19.80
N THR A 74 -25.23 12.17 -20.16
CA THR A 74 -24.74 10.86 -19.72
C THR A 74 -23.38 10.52 -20.33
N TRP A 75 -23.16 10.85 -21.62
CA TRP A 75 -21.83 10.71 -22.22
C TRP A 75 -20.78 11.64 -21.57
N ALA A 76 -21.16 12.87 -21.22
CA ALA A 76 -20.28 13.78 -20.52
C ALA A 76 -19.93 13.27 -19.11
N ALA A 77 -20.88 12.70 -18.38
CA ALA A 77 -20.64 12.09 -17.07
C ALA A 77 -19.73 10.86 -17.17
N LEU A 78 -19.93 10.01 -18.19
CA LEU A 78 -19.07 8.85 -18.44
C LEU A 78 -17.64 9.23 -18.86
N ALA A 79 -17.49 10.35 -19.58
CA ALA A 79 -16.19 10.92 -19.94
C ALA A 79 -15.52 11.71 -18.78
N GLY A 80 -16.30 12.11 -17.77
CA GLY A 80 -15.81 12.67 -16.51
C GLY A 80 -15.41 11.59 -15.51
N GLY A 81 -14.88 11.97 -14.36
CA GLY A 81 -14.43 11.05 -13.30
C GLY A 81 -15.33 10.98 -12.06
N ASP A 82 -16.57 11.49 -12.16
CA ASP A 82 -17.50 11.55 -11.03
C ASP A 82 -18.56 10.44 -11.14
N GLU A 83 -18.43 9.44 -10.27
CA GLU A 83 -19.35 8.31 -10.19
C GLU A 83 -20.78 8.76 -9.84
N ALA A 84 -20.95 9.69 -8.90
CA ALA A 84 -22.27 10.15 -8.47
C ALA A 84 -22.99 10.89 -9.60
N ALA A 85 -22.26 11.73 -10.34
CA ALA A 85 -22.80 12.42 -11.52
C ALA A 85 -23.23 11.43 -12.62
N LEU A 86 -22.48 10.33 -12.81
CA LEU A 86 -22.86 9.26 -13.75
C LEU A 86 -24.13 8.55 -13.29
N ILE A 87 -24.24 8.19 -12.00
CA ILE A 87 -25.44 7.55 -11.45
C ILE A 87 -26.67 8.44 -11.57
N GLU A 88 -26.55 9.74 -11.28
CA GLU A 88 -27.63 10.71 -11.44
C GLU A 88 -28.09 10.79 -12.91
N ALA A 89 -27.15 10.87 -13.84
CA ALA A 89 -27.45 10.93 -15.27
C ALA A 89 -28.14 9.65 -15.77
N MET A 90 -27.65 8.48 -15.35
CA MET A 90 -28.28 7.18 -15.65
C MET A 90 -29.71 7.12 -15.12
N SER A 91 -29.91 7.51 -13.85
CA SER A 91 -31.22 7.47 -13.20
C SER A 91 -32.24 8.38 -13.90
N ALA A 92 -31.83 9.58 -14.31
CA ALA A 92 -32.69 10.53 -15.02
C ALA A 92 -33.19 9.98 -16.37
N GLU A 93 -32.45 9.07 -16.98
CA GLU A 93 -32.78 8.46 -18.27
C GLU A 93 -33.40 7.06 -18.15
N GLY A 94 -33.58 6.56 -16.92
CA GLY A 94 -34.04 5.20 -16.65
C GLY A 94 -33.03 4.11 -17.08
N VAL A 95 -31.76 4.47 -17.23
CA VAL A 95 -30.68 3.54 -17.57
C VAL A 95 -30.25 2.79 -16.32
N SER A 96 -30.26 1.46 -16.37
CA SER A 96 -29.86 0.59 -15.25
C SER A 96 -28.57 -0.18 -15.50
N LEU A 97 -28.12 -0.25 -16.75
CA LEU A 97 -26.97 -1.04 -17.19
C LEU A 97 -26.07 -0.23 -18.13
N ILE A 98 -24.76 -0.37 -17.99
CA ILE A 98 -23.74 0.11 -18.91
C ILE A 98 -23.04 -1.12 -19.50
N ALA A 99 -22.91 -1.16 -20.83
CA ALA A 99 -22.19 -2.19 -21.56
C ALA A 99 -21.10 -1.56 -22.45
N LEU A 100 -19.84 -1.70 -22.04
CA LEU A 100 -18.68 -1.15 -22.74
C LEU A 100 -17.85 -2.26 -23.38
N PRO A 101 -17.22 -2.01 -24.54
CA PRO A 101 -16.27 -2.93 -25.12
C PRO A 101 -15.01 -3.03 -24.25
N LEU A 102 -14.47 -4.23 -24.04
CA LEU A 102 -13.18 -4.43 -23.39
C LEU A 102 -12.05 -4.30 -24.43
N LYS A 103 -11.15 -3.33 -24.26
CA LYS A 103 -10.04 -3.07 -25.18
C LYS A 103 -8.72 -2.80 -24.46
N LEU A 104 -8.28 -3.73 -23.63
CA LEU A 104 -7.09 -3.52 -22.79
C LEU A 104 -5.78 -3.32 -23.57
N ASP A 105 -5.63 -3.96 -24.73
CA ASP A 105 -4.42 -3.82 -25.56
C ASP A 105 -4.37 -2.48 -26.33
N GLU A 106 -5.51 -1.79 -26.48
CA GLU A 106 -5.66 -0.53 -27.23
C GLU A 106 -6.01 0.67 -26.33
N SER A 107 -6.44 0.39 -25.10
CA SER A 107 -6.71 1.34 -24.05
C SER A 107 -5.45 2.15 -23.78
N LEU A 108 -5.53 3.46 -23.98
CA LEU A 108 -4.53 4.35 -23.40
C LEU A 108 -4.67 4.21 -21.89
N ASP A 109 -3.63 3.71 -21.21
CA ASP A 109 -3.49 3.61 -19.75
C ASP A 109 -3.54 5.01 -19.06
N LYS A 110 -4.58 5.81 -19.35
CA LYS A 110 -4.79 7.18 -18.87
C LYS A 110 -6.09 7.21 -18.08
N PRO A 111 -6.02 7.02 -16.76
CA PRO A 111 -7.19 7.06 -15.91
C PRO A 111 -7.70 8.52 -15.80
N GLY A 112 -8.90 8.70 -15.25
CA GLY A 112 -9.53 10.01 -15.08
C GLY A 112 -10.95 10.13 -15.66
N SER A 113 -11.43 9.10 -16.37
CA SER A 113 -12.84 8.99 -16.77
C SER A 113 -13.48 7.74 -16.18
N MET A 114 -14.80 7.79 -15.98
CA MET A 114 -15.61 6.64 -15.57
C MET A 114 -15.62 5.54 -16.64
N PHE A 115 -15.50 5.90 -17.92
CA PHE A 115 -15.32 4.93 -19.01
C PHE A 115 -14.11 4.04 -18.75
N GLU A 116 -12.93 4.64 -18.56
CA GLU A 116 -11.69 3.90 -18.33
C GLU A 116 -11.74 3.16 -16.98
N ALA A 117 -12.24 3.80 -15.93
CA ALA A 117 -12.42 3.12 -14.65
C ALA A 117 -13.28 1.85 -14.80
N ILE A 118 -14.38 1.88 -15.57
CA ILE A 118 -15.26 0.71 -15.77
C ILE A 118 -14.54 -0.37 -16.57
N VAL A 119 -13.86 0.01 -17.67
CA VAL A 119 -13.08 -0.92 -18.52
C VAL A 119 -11.99 -1.64 -17.73
N HIS A 120 -11.35 -0.95 -16.78
CA HIS A 120 -10.27 -1.49 -15.95
C HIS A 120 -10.71 -1.98 -14.57
N ASN A 121 -12.02 -2.12 -14.34
CA ASN A 121 -12.56 -2.62 -13.07
C ASN A 121 -12.05 -1.83 -11.83
N GLY A 122 -12.02 -0.51 -11.97
CA GLY A 122 -11.63 0.47 -10.96
C GLY A 122 -12.48 0.39 -9.70
N ASP A 123 -12.13 1.19 -8.70
CA ASP A 123 -12.84 1.20 -7.42
C ASP A 123 -14.16 1.98 -7.52
N PHE A 124 -15.25 1.38 -7.07
CA PHE A 124 -16.61 1.92 -7.22
C PHE A 124 -17.39 1.77 -5.92
N GLU A 125 -18.05 2.83 -5.50
CA GLU A 125 -18.94 2.75 -4.35
C GLU A 125 -20.37 2.40 -4.78
N GLN A 126 -20.82 2.98 -5.89
CA GLN A 126 -22.21 2.96 -6.36
C GLN A 126 -22.46 2.11 -7.61
N LEU A 127 -21.41 1.75 -8.35
CA LEU A 127 -21.45 0.86 -9.50
C LEU A 127 -20.96 -0.54 -9.15
N SER A 128 -21.42 -1.48 -9.96
CA SER A 128 -21.16 -2.89 -9.81
C SER A 128 -20.76 -3.52 -11.12
N ILE A 129 -19.55 -4.06 -11.21
CA ILE A 129 -19.08 -4.82 -12.37
C ILE A 129 -19.64 -6.24 -12.25
N VAL A 130 -20.64 -6.54 -13.09
CA VAL A 130 -21.41 -7.78 -12.98
C VAL A 130 -21.03 -8.83 -14.01
N TYR A 131 -20.15 -8.47 -14.95
CA TYR A 131 -19.66 -9.35 -16.01
C TYR A 131 -18.41 -8.78 -16.66
N THR A 132 -17.44 -9.64 -16.98
CA THR A 132 -16.26 -9.26 -17.77
C THR A 132 -15.76 -10.44 -18.60
N ASP A 133 -15.52 -10.20 -19.88
CA ASP A 133 -14.90 -11.16 -20.80
C ASP A 133 -13.96 -10.45 -21.81
N THR A 134 -13.55 -11.14 -22.87
CA THR A 134 -12.66 -10.59 -23.91
C THR A 134 -13.27 -9.49 -24.78
N ALA A 135 -14.58 -9.36 -24.83
CA ALA A 135 -15.32 -8.46 -25.71
C ALA A 135 -15.94 -7.28 -24.95
N ALA A 136 -16.35 -7.47 -23.69
CA ALA A 136 -17.18 -6.53 -22.96
C ALA A 136 -16.98 -6.55 -21.44
N VAL A 137 -17.31 -5.40 -20.85
CA VAL A 137 -17.55 -5.24 -19.41
C VAL A 137 -18.97 -4.70 -19.22
N LEU A 138 -19.69 -5.26 -18.25
CA LEU A 138 -21.01 -4.78 -17.86
C LEU A 138 -20.97 -4.21 -16.45
N ALA A 139 -21.46 -2.98 -16.31
CA ALA A 139 -21.60 -2.29 -15.04
C ALA A 139 -23.07 -1.92 -14.80
N GLN A 140 -23.53 -2.00 -13.55
CA GLN A 140 -24.87 -1.56 -13.16
C GLN A 140 -24.82 -0.78 -11.86
N VAL A 141 -25.92 -0.11 -11.50
CA VAL A 141 -26.05 0.48 -10.16
C VAL A 141 -26.02 -0.64 -9.11
N ALA A 142 -25.13 -0.52 -8.13
CA ALA A 142 -25.00 -1.48 -7.04
C ALA A 142 -26.30 -1.56 -6.23
N HIS A 143 -26.66 -2.77 -5.79
CA HIS A 143 -27.83 -2.95 -4.95
C HIS A 143 -27.68 -2.14 -3.65
N LYS A 144 -28.76 -1.49 -3.18
CA LYS A 144 -28.72 -0.57 -2.02
C LYS A 144 -28.17 -1.21 -0.74
N ALA A 145 -28.36 -2.53 -0.56
CA ALA A 145 -27.80 -3.28 0.57
C ALA A 145 -26.25 -3.28 0.64
N PHE A 146 -25.58 -2.88 -0.44
CA PHE A 146 -24.11 -2.80 -0.52
C PHE A 146 -23.58 -1.35 -0.60
N ARG A 147 -24.47 -0.35 -0.54
CA ARG A 147 -24.15 1.09 -0.62
C ARG A 147 -24.37 1.76 0.74
N LEU A 148 -23.62 1.30 1.74
CA LEU A 148 -23.85 1.66 3.14
C LEU A 148 -22.96 2.81 3.59
N SER A 149 -23.56 3.82 4.20
CA SER A 149 -22.84 4.85 4.98
C SER A 149 -22.20 4.26 6.24
N ASP A 150 -21.23 4.96 6.83
CA ASP A 150 -20.59 4.53 8.08
C ASP A 150 -21.60 4.34 9.23
N ALA A 151 -22.64 5.16 9.28
CA ALA A 151 -23.72 5.03 10.25
C ALA A 151 -24.53 3.72 10.06
N GLU A 152 -24.78 3.33 8.81
CA GLU A 152 -25.46 2.09 8.45
C GLU A 152 -24.58 0.86 8.71
N LEU A 153 -23.26 0.94 8.46
CA LEU A 153 -22.31 -0.10 8.88
C LEU A 153 -22.38 -0.33 10.40
N GLY A 154 -22.44 0.75 11.18
CA GLY A 154 -22.65 0.68 12.63
C GLY A 154 -23.99 0.05 13.02
N ALA A 155 -25.05 0.25 12.25
CA ALA A 155 -26.33 -0.39 12.49
C ALA A 155 -26.25 -1.92 12.29
N VAL A 156 -25.54 -2.38 11.25
CA VAL A 156 -25.32 -3.82 11.01
C VAL A 156 -24.55 -4.47 12.16
N LEU A 157 -23.50 -3.81 12.66
CA LEU A 157 -22.71 -4.30 13.81
C LEU A 157 -23.54 -4.40 15.10
N ARG A 158 -24.34 -3.37 15.40
CA ARG A 158 -25.23 -3.39 16.57
C ARG A 158 -26.27 -4.51 16.48
N TYR A 159 -26.88 -4.68 15.31
CA TYR A 159 -27.82 -5.77 15.04
C TYR A 159 -27.16 -7.14 15.26
N ALA A 160 -25.95 -7.35 14.72
CA ALA A 160 -25.20 -8.58 14.89
C ALA A 160 -24.89 -8.90 16.35
N ARG A 161 -24.44 -7.90 17.13
CA ARG A 161 -24.12 -8.05 18.55
C ARG A 161 -25.34 -8.41 19.38
N ALA A 162 -26.45 -7.72 19.17
CA ALA A 162 -27.68 -8.01 19.91
C ALA A 162 -28.22 -9.40 19.60
N THR A 163 -28.18 -9.80 18.33
CA THR A 163 -28.59 -11.14 17.89
C THR A 163 -27.72 -12.23 18.53
N LEU A 164 -26.39 -12.09 18.48
CA LEU A 164 -25.48 -13.07 19.08
C LEU A 164 -25.48 -13.05 20.61
N GLY A 165 -25.75 -11.89 21.21
CA GLY A 165 -25.85 -11.72 22.67
C GLY A 165 -27.20 -12.17 23.25
N GLY A 166 -28.14 -12.65 22.43
CA GLY A 166 -29.45 -13.12 22.87
C GLY A 166 -30.42 -12.00 23.27
N GLN A 167 -30.14 -10.75 22.92
CA GLN A 167 -30.98 -9.58 23.22
C GLN A 167 -32.07 -9.34 22.16
N GLY A 168 -32.21 -10.21 21.16
CA GLY A 168 -33.13 -10.05 20.02
C GLY A 168 -32.63 -9.05 18.97
N GLU A 169 -33.50 -8.64 18.04
CA GLU A 169 -33.18 -7.64 17.02
C GLU A 169 -33.06 -6.24 17.67
N ALA A 170 -31.87 -5.85 18.16
CA ALA A 170 -31.65 -4.47 18.58
C ALA A 170 -31.34 -3.57 17.36
N GLY A 171 -32.36 -2.82 16.94
CA GLY A 171 -32.24 -1.81 15.89
C GLY A 171 -32.58 -2.33 14.49
N ALA A 172 -33.10 -1.42 13.66
CA ALA A 172 -33.44 -1.72 12.27
C ALA A 172 -32.18 -1.86 11.41
N LEU A 173 -32.13 -2.92 10.59
CA LEU A 173 -31.14 -3.04 9.52
C LEU A 173 -31.34 -1.93 8.46
N PRO A 174 -30.28 -1.53 7.74
CA PRO A 174 -30.38 -0.54 6.68
C PRO A 174 -31.40 -0.90 5.60
N GLY A 175 -31.91 0.12 4.93
CA GLY A 175 -32.91 -0.03 3.87
C GLY A 175 -32.43 -0.96 2.75
N GLY A 176 -33.29 -1.90 2.35
CA GLY A 176 -32.99 -2.84 1.26
C GLY A 176 -32.29 -4.13 1.65
N PHE A 177 -31.98 -4.35 2.93
CA PHE A 177 -31.43 -5.62 3.39
C PHE A 177 -32.40 -6.79 3.20
N ALA A 178 -33.70 -6.53 3.28
CA ALA A 178 -34.76 -7.53 3.08
C ALA A 178 -35.07 -7.78 1.59
N ASP A 179 -34.65 -6.89 0.70
CA ASP A 179 -34.94 -7.00 -0.74
C ASP A 179 -34.20 -8.19 -1.35
N LYS A 180 -34.84 -8.82 -2.34
CA LYS A 180 -34.22 -9.92 -3.10
C LYS A 180 -33.08 -9.39 -3.94
N ILE A 181 -31.89 -9.98 -3.77
CA ILE A 181 -30.69 -9.61 -4.51
C ILE A 181 -30.47 -10.62 -5.65
N PRO A 182 -30.35 -10.15 -6.91
CA PRO A 182 -30.00 -11.03 -8.03
C PRO A 182 -28.65 -11.74 -7.80
N GLY A 183 -28.67 -13.08 -7.81
CA GLY A 183 -27.50 -13.91 -7.48
C GLY A 183 -27.29 -14.20 -5.99
N GLY A 184 -28.14 -13.66 -5.11
CA GLY A 184 -28.07 -13.82 -3.66
C GLY A 184 -27.00 -12.95 -2.99
N ALA A 185 -26.99 -12.96 -1.66
CA ALA A 185 -25.95 -12.36 -0.83
C ALA A 185 -25.13 -13.45 -0.16
N THR A 186 -23.82 -13.22 -0.04
CA THR A 186 -22.93 -13.99 0.83
C THR A 186 -22.39 -13.06 1.90
N VAL A 187 -22.50 -13.49 3.16
CA VAL A 187 -21.90 -12.81 4.31
C VAL A 187 -20.89 -13.74 4.96
N GLU A 188 -19.69 -13.22 5.17
CA GLU A 188 -18.70 -13.83 6.05
C GLU A 188 -18.59 -13.01 7.33
N LEU A 189 -18.60 -13.72 8.46
CA LEU A 189 -18.44 -13.16 9.80
C LEU A 189 -17.26 -13.82 10.50
N ARG A 190 -16.30 -13.00 10.92
CA ARG A 190 -15.13 -13.41 11.69
C ARG A 190 -15.18 -12.84 13.11
N PHE A 191 -14.77 -13.66 14.07
CA PHE A 191 -14.54 -13.27 15.47
C PHE A 191 -13.05 -13.28 15.79
N THR A 192 -12.57 -12.16 16.29
CA THR A 192 -11.17 -11.96 16.67
C THR A 192 -11.09 -11.52 18.13
N ASP A 193 -10.36 -12.29 18.95
CA ASP A 193 -10.00 -11.90 20.31
C ASP A 193 -8.95 -10.76 20.26
N THR A 194 -9.03 -9.85 21.23
CA THR A 194 -8.14 -8.69 21.36
C THR A 194 -6.94 -8.93 22.29
N LYS A 195 -6.84 -10.08 22.99
CA LYS A 195 -5.78 -10.38 23.98
C LYS A 195 -4.40 -10.76 23.40
N GLY A 196 -3.97 -10.13 22.30
CA GLY A 196 -2.60 -10.23 21.77
C GLY A 196 -2.26 -11.50 20.96
N PHE A 197 -2.99 -12.59 21.13
CA PHE A 197 -2.99 -13.74 20.23
C PHE A 197 -4.33 -13.83 19.51
N ASN A 198 -4.30 -13.55 18.21
CA ASN A 198 -5.52 -13.50 17.43
C ASN A 198 -5.84 -14.90 16.90
N LYS A 199 -6.54 -15.65 17.75
CA LYS A 199 -7.18 -16.88 17.31
C LYS A 199 -8.50 -16.48 16.66
N THR A 200 -8.62 -16.68 15.34
CA THR A 200 -9.94 -16.68 14.71
C THR A 200 -10.77 -17.80 15.34
N ILE A 201 -11.67 -17.45 16.26
CA ILE A 201 -12.46 -18.43 17.02
C ILE A 201 -13.61 -18.97 16.16
N GLY A 202 -14.16 -18.10 15.31
CA GLY A 202 -15.17 -18.45 14.32
C GLY A 202 -14.95 -17.66 13.03
N LEU A 203 -14.98 -18.36 11.90
CA LEU A 203 -15.27 -17.80 10.59
C LEU A 203 -16.49 -18.55 10.08
N VAL A 204 -17.57 -17.83 9.80
CA VAL A 204 -18.82 -18.40 9.31
C VAL A 204 -19.22 -17.68 8.05
N ARG A 205 -19.58 -18.48 7.05
CA ARG A 205 -20.09 -18.00 5.77
C ARG A 205 -21.52 -18.49 5.62
N ALA A 206 -22.41 -17.63 5.15
CA ALA A 206 -23.76 -18.01 4.78
C ALA A 206 -24.23 -17.30 3.52
N ASP A 207 -25.07 -18.01 2.76
CA ASP A 207 -25.72 -17.50 1.55
C ASP A 207 -27.23 -17.30 1.80
N GLY A 208 -27.80 -16.26 1.19
CA GLY A 208 -29.23 -15.92 1.29
C GLY A 208 -29.76 -15.25 0.02
N SER A 209 -31.07 -15.23 -0.15
CA SER A 209 -31.73 -14.51 -1.25
C SER A 209 -31.75 -12.98 -1.06
N SER A 210 -31.52 -12.53 0.18
CA SER A 210 -31.34 -11.13 0.58
C SER A 210 -30.14 -10.99 1.53
N ALA A 211 -29.66 -9.76 1.73
CA ALA A 211 -28.57 -9.48 2.67
C ALA A 211 -28.94 -9.82 4.13
N LYS A 212 -30.21 -9.58 4.52
CA LYS A 212 -30.73 -9.96 5.84
C LYS A 212 -30.72 -11.48 6.03
N GLU A 213 -31.22 -12.23 5.06
CA GLU A 213 -31.26 -13.69 5.17
C GLU A 213 -29.86 -14.30 5.30
N ALA A 214 -28.90 -13.80 4.51
CA ALA A 214 -27.51 -14.22 4.60
C ALA A 214 -26.88 -13.86 5.96
N LEU A 215 -27.12 -12.64 6.44
CA LEU A 215 -26.65 -12.16 7.74
C LEU A 215 -27.21 -13.01 8.89
N ASP A 216 -28.53 -13.21 8.94
CA ASP A 216 -29.20 -13.97 10.00
C ASP A 216 -28.70 -15.42 10.05
N LYS A 217 -28.51 -16.06 8.88
CA LYS A 217 -27.92 -17.41 8.80
C LYS A 217 -26.48 -17.44 9.28
N ALA A 218 -25.68 -16.42 8.95
CA ALA A 218 -24.29 -16.31 9.41
C ALA A 218 -24.23 -16.14 10.92
N LEU A 219 -25.08 -15.30 11.50
CA LEU A 219 -25.17 -15.07 12.95
C LEU A 219 -25.64 -16.34 13.69
N ALA A 220 -26.70 -16.99 13.21
CA ALA A 220 -27.19 -18.24 13.80
C ALA A 220 -26.14 -19.35 13.76
N SER A 221 -25.43 -19.48 12.63
CA SER A 221 -24.35 -20.46 12.48
C SER A 221 -23.12 -20.12 13.32
N ALA A 222 -22.85 -18.83 13.53
CA ALA A 222 -21.79 -18.35 14.42
C ALA A 222 -22.06 -18.69 15.88
N GLY A 223 -23.28 -18.42 16.38
CA GLY A 223 -23.69 -18.81 17.74
C GLY A 223 -23.51 -20.30 17.98
N LYS A 224 -24.08 -21.13 17.10
CA LYS A 224 -23.95 -22.60 17.17
C LYS A 224 -22.49 -23.08 17.09
N ARG A 225 -21.67 -22.43 16.26
CA ARG A 225 -20.25 -22.80 16.12
C ARG A 225 -19.45 -22.46 17.36
N TYR A 226 -19.72 -21.33 18.00
CA TYR A 226 -19.06 -20.95 19.25
C TYR A 226 -19.41 -21.94 20.36
N GLU A 227 -20.69 -22.28 20.50
CA GLU A 227 -21.18 -23.27 21.47
C GLU A 227 -20.63 -24.69 21.21
N SER A 228 -20.61 -25.14 19.95
CA SER A 228 -20.18 -26.50 19.59
C SER A 228 -18.67 -26.73 19.63
N LYS A 229 -17.86 -25.69 19.40
CA LYS A 229 -16.40 -25.85 19.32
C LYS A 229 -15.69 -25.91 20.67
N GLY A 230 -16.35 -25.70 21.82
CA GLY A 230 -15.72 -25.79 23.14
C GLY A 230 -14.33 -25.14 23.14
N SER A 231 -14.22 -23.91 22.63
CA SER A 231 -12.92 -23.30 22.32
C SER A 231 -12.04 -22.99 23.54
N GLY A 232 -12.56 -23.26 24.75
CA GLY A 232 -11.85 -23.92 25.86
C GLY A 232 -12.78 -25.03 26.40
N GLY A 233 -12.26 -26.06 27.08
CA GLY A 233 -13.02 -27.20 27.62
C GLY A 233 -14.17 -26.84 28.58
N PRO A 234 -14.40 -27.53 29.70
CA PRO A 234 -15.61 -27.35 30.54
C PRO A 234 -15.77 -25.97 31.24
N THR A 235 -15.08 -24.93 30.76
CA THR A 235 -14.98 -23.55 31.29
C THR A 235 -15.15 -22.45 30.21
N ALA A 236 -15.70 -22.73 29.03
CA ALA A 236 -15.93 -21.69 28.02
C ALA A 236 -16.89 -20.60 28.54
N GLU A 237 -16.43 -19.34 28.50
CA GLU A 237 -17.27 -18.19 28.86
C GLU A 237 -18.48 -18.08 27.92
N PRO A 238 -19.64 -17.59 28.38
CA PRO A 238 -20.79 -17.36 27.51
C PRO A 238 -20.42 -16.46 26.33
N LEU A 239 -20.98 -16.72 25.14
CA LEU A 239 -20.72 -15.92 23.93
C LEU A 239 -20.93 -14.42 24.17
N ALA A 240 -21.97 -14.06 24.93
CA ALA A 240 -22.24 -12.66 25.30
C ALA A 240 -21.08 -12.01 26.08
N THR A 241 -20.40 -12.76 26.94
CA THR A 241 -19.21 -12.30 27.68
C THR A 241 -18.02 -12.16 26.74
N PHE A 242 -17.77 -13.17 25.90
CA PHE A 242 -16.69 -13.14 24.90
C PHE A 242 -16.82 -11.95 23.94
N LEU A 243 -18.05 -11.64 23.49
CA LEU A 243 -18.32 -10.51 22.61
C LEU A 243 -17.85 -9.18 23.21
N GLN A 244 -17.76 -9.02 24.53
CA GLN A 244 -17.25 -7.79 25.15
C GLN A 244 -15.78 -7.53 24.82
N ALA A 245 -15.00 -8.60 24.56
CA ALA A 245 -13.58 -8.51 24.22
C ALA A 245 -13.29 -8.86 22.75
N ALA A 246 -14.30 -9.31 21.99
CA ALA A 246 -14.13 -9.73 20.60
C ALA A 246 -14.53 -8.64 19.61
N ARG A 247 -13.80 -8.55 18.50
CA ARG A 247 -14.20 -7.77 17.32
C ARG A 247 -14.95 -8.62 16.32
N LEU A 248 -15.95 -8.01 15.69
CA LEU A 248 -16.65 -8.56 14.54
C LEU A 248 -16.09 -7.96 13.25
N VAL A 249 -15.73 -8.83 12.31
CA VAL A 249 -15.36 -8.44 10.94
C VAL A 249 -16.37 -9.03 9.98
N PHE A 250 -16.94 -8.16 9.14
CA PHE A 250 -17.91 -8.52 8.13
C PHE A 250 -17.35 -8.36 6.73
N THR A 251 -17.62 -9.35 5.89
CA THR A 251 -17.33 -9.31 4.46
C THR A 251 -18.61 -9.64 3.69
N PHE A 252 -19.16 -8.65 3.00
CA PHE A 252 -20.32 -8.82 2.13
C PHE A 252 -19.85 -8.99 0.68
N HIS A 253 -20.19 -10.10 0.04
CA HIS A 253 -19.82 -10.32 -1.35
C HIS A 253 -20.85 -9.62 -2.25
N ARG A 254 -20.42 -8.55 -2.90
CA ARG A 254 -21.17 -7.85 -3.94
C ARG A 254 -20.70 -8.35 -5.32
N GLU A 255 -21.47 -8.07 -6.38
CA GLU A 255 -20.93 -8.09 -7.75
C GLU A 255 -20.51 -9.45 -8.31
N ARG A 256 -21.04 -10.56 -7.77
CA ARG A 256 -20.68 -11.87 -8.25
C ARG A 256 -21.13 -12.08 -9.71
N GLY A 257 -20.17 -12.33 -10.61
CA GLY A 257 -20.42 -12.51 -12.02
C GLY A 257 -19.35 -13.34 -12.75
N PRO A 258 -19.66 -13.92 -13.92
CA PRO A 258 -18.68 -14.62 -14.74
C PRO A 258 -17.47 -13.75 -15.09
N PHE A 259 -16.29 -14.37 -15.10
CA PHE A 259 -15.02 -13.74 -15.43
C PHE A 259 -14.23 -14.60 -16.43
N ASN A 260 -14.32 -14.26 -17.71
CA ASN A 260 -13.75 -15.07 -18.80
C ASN A 260 -12.78 -14.26 -19.66
N VAL A 261 -11.57 -14.03 -19.14
CA VAL A 261 -10.51 -13.28 -19.84
C VAL A 261 -9.21 -14.07 -19.88
N PRO A 262 -8.36 -13.85 -20.90
CA PRO A 262 -7.02 -14.42 -20.97
C PRO A 262 -6.15 -14.04 -19.77
N GLU A 263 -5.26 -14.95 -19.38
CA GLU A 263 -4.30 -14.78 -18.27
C GLU A 263 -3.53 -13.45 -18.33
N LYS A 264 -3.15 -13.00 -19.54
CA LYS A 264 -2.42 -11.74 -19.76
C LYS A 264 -3.16 -10.49 -19.27
N HIS A 265 -4.48 -10.55 -19.10
CA HIS A 265 -5.32 -9.43 -18.66
C HIS A 265 -5.70 -9.50 -17.18
N PHE A 266 -5.33 -10.57 -16.46
CA PHE A 266 -5.69 -10.74 -15.06
C PHE A 266 -5.20 -9.58 -14.19
N THR A 267 -3.98 -9.10 -14.38
CA THR A 267 -3.41 -7.98 -13.60
C THR A 267 -4.19 -6.68 -13.78
N ALA A 268 -4.76 -6.44 -14.96
CA ALA A 268 -5.54 -5.23 -15.24
C ALA A 268 -6.98 -5.31 -14.70
N LEU A 269 -7.53 -6.51 -14.51
CA LEU A 269 -8.97 -6.71 -14.24
C LEU A 269 -9.30 -7.35 -12.88
N VAL A 270 -8.30 -7.84 -12.16
CA VAL A 270 -8.44 -8.43 -10.82
C VAL A 270 -7.53 -7.69 -9.86
N SER A 271 -8.14 -6.87 -9.02
CA SER A 271 -7.45 -6.09 -8.01
C SER A 271 -7.29 -6.93 -6.74
N LEU A 272 -6.12 -7.56 -6.57
CA LEU A 272 -5.82 -8.42 -5.43
C LEU A 272 -6.04 -7.69 -4.09
N GLY A 273 -6.84 -8.30 -3.21
CA GLY A 273 -7.24 -7.71 -1.93
C GLY A 273 -8.59 -6.98 -1.98
N LEU A 274 -9.10 -6.58 -3.15
CA LEU A 274 -10.47 -6.06 -3.30
C LEU A 274 -11.39 -7.07 -3.98
N ASP A 275 -10.88 -7.76 -4.99
CA ASP A 275 -11.63 -8.76 -5.75
C ASP A 275 -11.36 -10.16 -5.21
N GLY A 276 -12.43 -10.93 -5.06
CA GLY A 276 -12.40 -12.37 -4.81
C GLY A 276 -12.77 -13.15 -6.06
N LEU A 277 -12.42 -14.44 -6.06
CA LEU A 277 -12.67 -15.35 -7.17
C LEU A 277 -13.41 -16.61 -6.67
N VAL A 278 -14.28 -17.15 -7.51
CA VAL A 278 -14.85 -18.48 -7.34
C VAL A 278 -14.38 -19.33 -8.50
N LEU A 279 -13.58 -20.36 -8.19
CA LEU A 279 -13.01 -21.27 -9.16
C LEU A 279 -13.76 -22.61 -9.13
N ARG A 280 -14.34 -23.00 -10.26
CA ARG A 280 -14.94 -24.34 -10.45
C ARG A 280 -14.05 -25.12 -11.40
N VAL A 281 -13.48 -26.23 -10.94
CA VAL A 281 -12.56 -27.06 -11.72
C VAL A 281 -13.31 -28.28 -12.25
N GLY A 282 -13.36 -28.45 -13.58
CA GLY A 282 -13.99 -29.62 -14.22
C GLY A 282 -15.53 -29.60 -14.20
N GLU A 283 -16.15 -30.78 -14.31
CA GLU A 283 -17.63 -30.93 -14.34
C GLU A 283 -18.32 -30.60 -12.99
N GLU A 284 -19.61 -30.26 -13.05
CA GLU A 284 -20.44 -29.64 -11.98
C GLU A 284 -20.43 -30.28 -10.58
N LYS A 285 -19.90 -31.49 -10.39
CA LYS A 285 -19.97 -32.24 -9.12
C LYS A 285 -18.98 -31.76 -8.05
N ASP A 286 -17.91 -31.05 -8.43
CA ASP A 286 -16.92 -30.54 -7.48
C ASP A 286 -17.40 -29.26 -6.79
N LYS A 287 -17.20 -29.18 -5.46
CA LYS A 287 -17.47 -27.94 -4.71
C LYS A 287 -16.59 -26.81 -5.24
N PRO A 288 -17.15 -25.61 -5.50
CA PRO A 288 -16.37 -24.47 -5.94
C PRO A 288 -15.30 -24.09 -4.89
N ILE A 289 -14.11 -23.73 -5.37
CA ILE A 289 -13.04 -23.17 -4.56
C ILE A 289 -13.30 -21.66 -4.45
N LEU A 290 -13.70 -21.22 -3.26
CA LEU A 290 -13.79 -19.80 -2.95
C LEU A 290 -12.41 -19.24 -2.61
N ILE A 291 -12.04 -18.14 -3.25
CA ILE A 291 -10.83 -17.39 -3.03
C ILE A 291 -11.26 -15.99 -2.59
N THR A 292 -11.34 -15.78 -1.27
CA THR A 292 -11.65 -14.48 -0.68
C THR A 292 -10.49 -13.50 -0.88
N PRO A 293 -10.73 -12.18 -0.88
CA PRO A 293 -9.68 -11.19 -1.16
C PRO A 293 -8.48 -11.27 -0.19
N ASP A 294 -8.70 -11.63 1.09
CA ASP A 294 -7.65 -11.82 2.09
C ASP A 294 -6.69 -12.99 1.78
N LYS A 295 -7.08 -13.92 0.88
CA LYS A 295 -6.20 -15.03 0.46
C LYS A 295 -4.94 -14.58 -0.25
N ALA A 296 -4.96 -13.43 -0.93
CA ALA A 296 -3.73 -12.88 -1.51
C ALA A 296 -2.65 -12.67 -0.44
N LYS A 297 -3.04 -12.09 0.71
CA LYS A 297 -2.17 -11.91 1.88
C LYS A 297 -1.79 -13.23 2.53
N LEU A 298 -2.77 -14.07 2.82
CA LEU A 298 -2.53 -15.33 3.54
C LEU A 298 -1.64 -16.30 2.75
N TYR A 299 -1.72 -16.28 1.42
CA TYR A 299 -0.85 -17.08 0.54
C TYR A 299 0.43 -16.35 0.15
N ARG A 300 0.58 -15.05 0.49
CA ARG A 300 1.77 -14.22 0.25
C ARG A 300 2.09 -14.13 -1.25
N VAL A 301 1.07 -13.74 -2.03
CA VAL A 301 1.13 -13.66 -3.49
C VAL A 301 0.78 -12.27 -4.01
N SER A 302 1.50 -11.84 -5.04
CA SER A 302 1.33 -10.52 -5.69
C SER A 302 0.70 -10.60 -7.09
N ALA A 303 0.31 -11.80 -7.55
CA ALA A 303 -0.33 -11.99 -8.85
C ALA A 303 -1.45 -13.04 -8.80
N VAL A 304 -2.41 -12.93 -9.73
CA VAL A 304 -3.61 -13.79 -9.79
C VAL A 304 -3.26 -15.25 -10.09
N VAL A 305 -2.28 -15.51 -10.95
CA VAL A 305 -1.88 -16.89 -11.29
C VAL A 305 -1.33 -17.63 -10.07
N PRO A 306 -0.33 -17.09 -9.33
CA PRO A 306 0.09 -17.67 -8.05
C PRO A 306 -1.06 -17.84 -7.05
N LEU A 307 -2.03 -16.92 -7.01
CA LEU A 307 -3.21 -17.03 -6.17
C LEU A 307 -4.07 -18.24 -6.53
N LEU A 308 -4.37 -18.43 -7.82
CA LEU A 308 -5.12 -19.59 -8.33
C LEU A 308 -4.38 -20.91 -8.04
N GLU A 309 -3.07 -20.95 -8.27
CA GLU A 309 -2.27 -22.14 -7.97
C GLU A 309 -2.27 -22.47 -6.47
N ALA A 310 -2.12 -21.45 -5.61
CA ALA A 310 -2.16 -21.62 -4.15
C ALA A 310 -3.54 -22.09 -3.69
N ALA A 311 -4.62 -21.56 -4.27
CA ALA A 311 -5.98 -21.99 -3.99
C ALA A 311 -6.23 -23.45 -4.41
N CYS A 312 -5.76 -23.86 -5.60
CA CYS A 312 -5.82 -25.26 -6.04
C CYS A 312 -5.08 -26.20 -5.07
N ARG A 313 -3.85 -25.83 -4.67
CA ARG A 313 -3.07 -26.60 -3.68
C ARG A 313 -3.80 -26.70 -2.34
N ALA A 314 -4.36 -25.60 -1.85
CA ALA A 314 -5.15 -25.58 -0.61
C ALA A 314 -6.40 -26.46 -0.69
N ALA A 315 -7.01 -26.56 -1.89
CA ALA A 315 -8.12 -27.47 -2.17
C ALA A 315 -7.69 -28.92 -2.47
N ARG A 316 -6.41 -29.27 -2.25
CA ARG A 316 -5.82 -30.59 -2.53
C ARG A 316 -5.97 -31.03 -3.99
N LYS A 317 -5.95 -30.07 -4.92
CA LYS A 317 -5.91 -30.31 -6.37
C LYS A 317 -4.52 -29.99 -6.91
N ASP A 318 -4.24 -30.46 -8.12
CA ASP A 318 -3.03 -30.07 -8.85
C ASP A 318 -2.96 -28.54 -9.02
N LYS A 319 -1.77 -27.93 -8.95
CA LYS A 319 -1.62 -26.47 -9.03
C LYS A 319 -2.13 -25.89 -10.35
N ALA A 320 -2.08 -26.64 -11.44
CA ALA A 320 -2.55 -26.25 -12.76
C ALA A 320 -4.01 -26.69 -13.01
N ALA A 321 -4.72 -27.18 -12.00
CA ALA A 321 -6.11 -27.64 -12.15
C ALA A 321 -7.04 -26.53 -12.65
N TRP A 322 -6.74 -25.26 -12.37
CA TRP A 322 -7.49 -24.11 -12.89
C TRP A 322 -7.34 -23.90 -14.41
N LYS A 323 -6.40 -24.58 -15.07
CA LYS A 323 -6.22 -24.55 -16.53
C LYS A 323 -6.95 -25.69 -17.25
N LYS A 324 -7.64 -26.58 -16.53
CA LYS A 324 -8.35 -27.71 -17.15
C LYS A 324 -9.55 -27.23 -17.95
N GLU A 325 -9.85 -27.93 -19.03
CA GLU A 325 -11.09 -27.74 -19.78
C GLU A 325 -12.32 -27.88 -18.87
N GLY A 326 -13.36 -27.07 -19.12
CA GLY A 326 -14.54 -26.98 -18.28
C GLY A 326 -14.39 -26.14 -17.01
N THR A 327 -13.19 -25.60 -16.73
CA THR A 327 -13.00 -24.68 -15.61
C THR A 327 -13.72 -23.35 -15.85
N SER A 328 -14.40 -22.84 -14.83
CA SER A 328 -14.99 -21.50 -14.85
C SER A 328 -14.52 -20.67 -13.66
N LEU A 329 -14.42 -19.36 -13.91
CA LEU A 329 -14.12 -18.34 -12.91
C LEU A 329 -15.30 -17.38 -12.82
N GLU A 330 -15.70 -17.09 -11.59
CA GLU A 330 -16.54 -15.95 -11.27
C GLU A 330 -15.72 -14.98 -10.44
N LYS A 331 -15.88 -13.68 -10.68
CA LYS A 331 -15.28 -12.61 -9.87
C LYS A 331 -16.38 -11.99 -9.01
N PHE A 332 -16.01 -11.54 -7.82
CA PHE A 332 -16.87 -10.75 -6.96
C PHE A 332 -16.03 -9.70 -6.24
N ARG A 333 -16.65 -8.61 -5.82
CA ARG A 333 -16.03 -7.59 -4.97
C ARG A 333 -16.60 -7.67 -3.57
N VAL A 334 -15.88 -7.13 -2.58
CA VAL A 334 -16.36 -7.14 -1.19
C VAL A 334 -16.65 -5.73 -0.69
N LEU A 335 -17.71 -5.61 0.12
CA LEU A 335 -17.84 -4.56 1.11
C LEU A 335 -17.36 -5.16 2.44
N GLU A 336 -16.19 -4.72 2.91
CA GLU A 336 -15.58 -5.21 4.13
C GLU A 336 -15.56 -4.12 5.21
N PHE A 337 -15.89 -4.47 6.45
CA PHE A 337 -15.86 -3.55 7.58
C PHE A 337 -15.71 -4.29 8.92
N THR A 338 -15.18 -3.60 9.91
CA THR A 338 -14.92 -4.12 11.25
C THR A 338 -15.28 -3.07 12.31
N GLU A 339 -15.19 -3.46 13.56
CA GLU A 339 -15.20 -2.55 14.70
C GLU A 339 -13.77 -2.10 15.02
N ARG A 340 -13.56 -0.80 15.27
CA ARG A 340 -12.26 -0.28 15.71
C ARG A 340 -11.84 -0.90 17.05
N THR A 341 -12.78 -0.99 17.97
CA THR A 341 -12.66 -1.68 19.26
C THR A 341 -13.89 -2.57 19.43
N PRO A 342 -13.86 -3.62 20.26
CA PRO A 342 -15.06 -4.42 20.55
C PRO A 342 -16.27 -3.52 20.87
N GLY A 343 -17.32 -3.57 20.05
CA GLY A 343 -18.54 -2.77 20.19
C GLY A 343 -18.42 -1.27 19.89
N GLY A 344 -17.28 -0.84 19.34
CA GLY A 344 -16.99 0.56 19.01
C GLY A 344 -17.49 1.00 17.63
N GLU A 345 -16.85 2.06 17.11
CA GLU A 345 -17.12 2.63 15.78
C GLU A 345 -16.93 1.58 14.67
N ALA A 346 -17.82 1.61 13.68
CA ALA A 346 -17.68 0.85 12.44
C ALA A 346 -16.59 1.47 11.55
N VAL A 347 -15.73 0.65 10.99
CA VAL A 347 -14.62 1.06 10.15
C VAL A 347 -14.63 0.25 8.87
N ARG A 348 -14.71 0.95 7.74
CA ARG A 348 -14.61 0.32 6.42
C ARG A 348 -13.18 -0.17 6.17
N LEU A 349 -13.07 -1.39 5.68
CA LEU A 349 -11.80 -1.99 5.29
C LEU A 349 -11.67 -1.98 3.77
N ARG A 350 -10.49 -1.62 3.28
CA ARG A 350 -10.07 -1.82 1.89
C ARG A 350 -8.83 -2.70 1.89
N ARG A 351 -8.85 -3.78 1.11
CA ARG A 351 -7.81 -4.81 1.15
C ARG A 351 -7.52 -5.29 2.56
N GLY A 352 -8.54 -5.49 3.40
CA GLY A 352 -8.38 -5.94 4.79
C GLY A 352 -7.59 -5.01 5.70
N VAL A 353 -7.42 -3.73 5.34
CA VAL A 353 -6.87 -2.68 6.22
C VAL A 353 -7.84 -1.50 6.26
N GLU A 354 -7.87 -0.77 7.37
CA GLU A 354 -8.69 0.44 7.42
C GLU A 354 -8.13 1.48 6.46
N TYR A 355 -9.00 1.97 5.58
CA TYR A 355 -8.74 3.12 4.74
C TYR A 355 -8.76 4.40 5.57
N VAL A 356 -7.63 5.07 5.65
CA VAL A 356 -7.53 6.37 6.33
C VAL A 356 -7.91 7.47 5.34
N ALA A 357 -9.10 8.01 5.52
CA ALA A 357 -9.58 9.16 4.74
C ALA A 357 -8.69 10.39 4.99
N PRO A 358 -8.46 11.27 3.99
CA PRO A 358 -7.62 12.47 4.14
C PRO A 358 -8.00 13.36 5.33
N GLU A 359 -9.27 13.44 5.69
CA GLU A 359 -9.80 14.27 6.76
C GLU A 359 -9.48 13.71 8.16
N ARG A 360 -9.15 12.42 8.23
CA ARG A 360 -8.80 11.71 9.48
C ARG A 360 -7.28 11.58 9.68
N PHE A 361 -6.46 12.13 8.79
CA PHE A 361 -5.00 11.98 8.83
C PHE A 361 -4.32 13.29 9.24
N ASP A 362 -4.41 13.62 10.52
CA ASP A 362 -3.81 14.83 11.09
C ASP A 362 -2.38 14.63 11.60
N ALA A 363 -1.79 15.68 12.18
CA ALA A 363 -0.46 15.64 12.77
C ALA A 363 -0.30 14.58 13.88
N ALA A 364 -1.36 14.32 14.66
CA ALA A 364 -1.33 13.32 15.71
C ALA A 364 -1.32 11.89 15.12
N ALA A 365 -2.09 11.66 14.05
CA ALA A 365 -2.07 10.40 13.31
C ALA A 365 -0.71 10.13 12.64
N ILE A 366 -0.04 11.17 12.12
CA ILE A 366 1.32 11.08 11.57
C ILE A 366 2.32 10.70 12.67
N PHE A 367 2.25 11.38 13.83
CA PHE A 367 3.12 11.06 14.96
C PHE A 367 2.88 9.65 15.50
N ALA A 368 1.61 9.23 15.67
CA ALA A 368 1.27 7.87 16.10
C ALA A 368 1.79 6.82 15.11
N SER A 369 1.63 7.04 13.80
CA SER A 369 2.18 6.16 12.76
C SER A 369 3.70 6.04 12.86
N PHE A 370 4.39 7.15 13.09
CA PHE A 370 5.83 7.16 13.31
C PHE A 370 6.24 6.41 14.58
N GLN A 371 5.60 6.72 15.71
CA GLN A 371 5.93 6.13 17.00
C GLN A 371 5.66 4.63 17.03
N GLU A 372 4.51 4.17 16.53
CA GLU A 372 4.18 2.74 16.44
C GLU A 372 5.25 1.98 15.63
N GLY A 373 5.74 2.56 14.53
CA GLY A 373 6.80 1.95 13.73
C GLY A 373 8.17 1.94 14.44
N ALA A 374 8.50 3.00 15.18
CA ALA A 374 9.70 3.06 16.01
C ALA A 374 9.64 2.06 17.18
N ASP A 375 8.48 1.89 17.81
CA ASP A 375 8.23 0.88 18.84
C ASP A 375 8.40 -0.53 18.29
N TRP A 376 7.91 -0.78 17.08
CA TRP A 376 8.15 -2.05 16.41
C TRP A 376 9.65 -2.32 16.19
N LEU A 377 10.42 -1.32 15.73
CA LEU A 377 11.88 -1.46 15.59
C LEU A 377 12.56 -1.74 16.92
N LEU A 378 12.17 -1.02 17.98
CA LEU A 378 12.70 -1.21 19.32
C LEU A 378 12.37 -2.61 19.88
N ALA A 379 11.16 -3.10 19.67
CA ALA A 379 10.75 -4.46 20.06
C ALA A 379 11.52 -5.56 19.30
N ASN A 380 12.07 -5.22 18.14
CA ASN A 380 12.92 -6.11 17.33
C ASN A 380 14.42 -5.94 17.61
N PHE A 381 14.81 -5.02 18.50
CA PHE A 381 16.19 -4.86 18.95
C PHE A 381 16.45 -5.75 20.17
N ASP A 382 17.54 -6.53 20.12
CA ASP A 382 18.00 -7.34 21.22
C ASP A 382 19.20 -6.65 21.92
N PRO A 383 19.04 -6.18 23.16
CA PRO A 383 20.11 -5.49 23.89
C PRO A 383 21.29 -6.41 24.26
N GLN A 384 21.11 -7.74 24.31
CA GLN A 384 22.21 -8.66 24.64
C GLN A 384 23.16 -8.82 23.46
N THR A 385 22.61 -8.97 22.25
CA THR A 385 23.41 -9.08 21.03
C THR A 385 23.74 -7.71 20.42
N ARG A 386 23.01 -6.66 20.82
CA ARG A 386 23.01 -5.31 20.23
C ARG A 386 22.60 -5.31 18.75
N MET A 387 21.80 -6.30 18.33
CA MET A 387 21.37 -6.50 16.95
C MET A 387 19.85 -6.42 16.82
N PHE A 388 19.37 -6.13 15.60
CA PHE A 388 17.95 -6.22 15.28
C PHE A 388 17.59 -7.60 14.74
N LYS A 389 16.31 -7.95 14.76
CA LYS A 389 15.73 -8.96 13.87
C LYS A 389 15.41 -8.30 12.52
N TYR A 390 15.92 -8.85 11.43
CA TYR A 390 15.94 -8.16 10.13
C TYR A 390 14.60 -8.23 9.36
N GLU A 391 14.05 -9.43 9.19
CA GLU A 391 12.88 -9.67 8.35
C GLU A 391 11.89 -10.58 9.09
N TYR A 392 10.66 -10.11 9.19
CA TYR A 392 9.54 -10.76 9.87
C TYR A 392 8.42 -11.05 8.89
N TYR A 393 7.89 -12.28 8.89
CA TYR A 393 6.75 -12.68 8.09
C TYR A 393 5.51 -12.81 8.99
N ALA A 394 4.67 -11.78 8.97
CA ALA A 394 3.60 -11.61 9.94
C ALA A 394 2.54 -12.73 9.88
N VAL A 395 2.24 -13.27 8.69
CA VAL A 395 1.26 -14.38 8.54
C VAL A 395 1.81 -15.67 9.13
N LYS A 396 3.12 -15.89 9.04
CA LYS A 396 3.80 -17.08 9.60
C LYS A 396 4.20 -16.93 11.05
N ASP A 397 4.11 -15.72 11.59
CA ASP A 397 4.67 -15.32 12.87
C ASP A 397 6.14 -15.72 13.05
N ALA A 398 6.94 -15.60 11.99
CA ALA A 398 8.30 -16.13 11.95
C ALA A 398 9.29 -15.11 11.39
N TYR A 399 10.51 -15.14 11.93
CA TYR A 399 11.63 -14.33 11.45
C TYR A 399 12.47 -15.12 10.44
N ASN A 400 13.10 -14.41 9.51
CA ASN A 400 14.11 -14.99 8.63
C ASN A 400 15.46 -15.07 9.37
N GLU A 401 15.78 -16.23 9.92
CA GLU A 401 17.03 -16.45 10.66
C GLU A 401 18.26 -16.62 9.76
N LYS A 402 18.07 -16.81 8.44
CA LYS A 402 19.15 -17.11 7.50
C LYS A 402 19.79 -15.88 6.87
N GLN A 403 19.17 -14.71 7.02
CA GLN A 403 19.61 -13.48 6.38
C GLN A 403 19.75 -12.35 7.37
N TYR A 404 20.83 -11.59 7.25
CA TYR A 404 21.04 -10.37 7.99
C TYR A 404 21.69 -9.33 7.09
N ASN A 405 21.30 -8.06 7.25
CA ASN A 405 21.80 -6.98 6.42
C ASN A 405 22.27 -5.80 7.27
N LEU A 406 23.58 -5.56 7.26
CA LEU A 406 24.23 -4.51 8.04
C LEU A 406 23.76 -3.10 7.67
N ILE A 407 23.53 -2.83 6.38
CA ILE A 407 23.04 -1.52 5.93
C ILE A 407 21.66 -1.27 6.53
N ARG A 408 20.80 -2.30 6.56
CA ARG A 408 19.44 -2.17 7.12
C ARG A 408 19.46 -2.02 8.64
N HIS A 409 20.45 -2.60 9.32
CA HIS A 409 20.71 -2.32 10.73
C HIS A 409 21.01 -0.82 10.94
N CYS A 410 21.92 -0.23 10.16
CA CYS A 410 22.24 1.20 10.26
C CYS A 410 21.01 2.11 10.06
N LEU A 411 20.13 1.76 9.10
CA LEU A 411 18.90 2.49 8.84
C LEU A 411 17.88 2.39 10.00
N ALA A 412 17.70 1.21 10.59
CA ALA A 412 16.87 1.04 11.78
C ALA A 412 17.41 1.86 12.96
N THR A 413 18.74 1.84 13.16
CA THR A 413 19.42 2.63 14.18
C THR A 413 19.16 4.13 14.03
N LEU A 414 19.25 4.66 12.81
CA LEU A 414 18.91 6.05 12.51
C LEU A 414 17.46 6.38 12.88
N THR A 415 16.52 5.48 12.60
CA THR A 415 15.10 5.67 12.96
C THR A 415 14.90 5.76 14.48
N LEU A 416 15.59 4.94 15.27
CA LEU A 416 15.51 5.01 16.73
C LEU A 416 16.04 6.36 17.26
N ILE A 417 17.12 6.87 16.68
CA ILE A 417 17.69 8.18 17.07
C ILE A 417 16.70 9.31 16.75
N GLN A 418 16.08 9.25 15.57
CA GLN A 418 14.99 10.17 15.17
C GLN A 418 13.79 10.07 16.13
N ALA A 419 13.47 8.86 16.59
CA ALA A 419 12.39 8.64 17.55
C ALA A 419 12.68 9.27 18.90
N TYR A 420 13.91 9.17 19.42
CA TYR A 420 14.31 9.91 20.60
C TYR A 420 14.17 11.43 20.40
N GLU A 421 14.52 11.98 19.23
CA GLU A 421 14.39 13.42 19.02
C GLU A 421 12.95 13.91 19.16
N LEU A 422 11.97 13.16 18.63
CA LEU A 422 10.56 13.53 18.68
C LEU A 422 9.90 13.20 20.02
N THR A 423 10.22 12.05 20.62
CA THR A 423 9.54 11.54 21.83
C THR A 423 10.25 11.92 23.13
N LYS A 424 11.57 12.16 23.06
CA LYS A 424 12.50 12.21 24.19
C LYS A 424 12.53 10.94 25.06
N ASP A 425 12.03 9.81 24.54
CA ASP A 425 12.13 8.52 25.21
C ASP A 425 13.55 7.95 25.05
N ARG A 426 14.25 7.87 26.18
CA ARG A 426 15.67 7.48 26.23
C ARG A 426 15.91 6.04 25.74
N ARG A 427 14.90 5.16 25.80
CA ARG A 427 15.01 3.77 25.33
C ARG A 427 15.48 3.71 23.87
N TYR A 428 14.98 4.61 23.02
CA TYR A 428 15.39 4.64 21.62
C TYR A 428 16.84 5.10 21.44
N LEU A 429 17.27 6.14 22.17
CA LEU A 429 18.64 6.65 22.05
C LEU A 429 19.67 5.64 22.57
N ASP A 430 19.39 4.99 23.70
CA ASP A 430 20.29 3.99 24.27
C ASP A 430 20.38 2.71 23.41
N ALA A 431 19.27 2.29 22.80
CA ALA A 431 19.28 1.22 21.80
C ALA A 431 20.07 1.65 20.54
N GLY A 432 19.86 2.87 20.06
CA GLY A 432 20.60 3.43 18.93
C GLY A 432 22.11 3.50 19.17
N ARG A 433 22.54 3.88 20.39
CA ARG A 433 23.96 3.86 20.79
C ARG A 433 24.54 2.46 20.70
N GLN A 434 23.88 1.49 21.34
CA GLN A 434 24.34 0.09 21.37
C GLN A 434 24.43 -0.51 19.96
N ALA A 435 23.45 -0.19 19.11
CA ALA A 435 23.44 -0.59 17.72
C ALA A 435 24.62 0.02 16.93
N ILE A 436 24.91 1.32 17.09
CA ILE A 436 26.11 1.95 16.50
C ILE A 436 27.38 1.24 16.98
N GLU A 437 27.54 1.07 18.29
CA GLU A 437 28.74 0.46 18.89
C GLU A 437 28.95 -0.97 18.38
N TRP A 438 27.89 -1.75 18.19
CA TRP A 438 27.99 -3.07 17.60
C TRP A 438 28.53 -3.04 16.17
N VAL A 439 28.11 -2.06 15.34
CA VAL A 439 28.67 -1.90 13.98
C VAL A 439 30.13 -1.43 14.04
N LEU A 440 30.49 -0.56 14.99
CA LEU A 440 31.86 -0.09 15.17
C LEU A 440 32.83 -1.23 15.52
N ASP A 441 32.37 -2.24 16.27
CA ASP A 441 33.16 -3.45 16.58
C ASP A 441 33.50 -4.28 15.34
N LEU A 442 32.82 -4.06 14.21
CA LEU A 442 33.08 -4.73 12.93
C LEU A 442 34.09 -3.97 12.06
N LEU A 443 34.56 -2.80 12.47
CA LEU A 443 35.47 -1.99 11.66
C LEU A 443 36.81 -2.71 11.42
N GLN A 444 37.31 -2.52 10.21
CA GLN A 444 38.64 -2.90 9.76
C GLN A 444 39.34 -1.64 9.28
N TRP A 445 40.64 -1.56 9.56
CA TRP A 445 41.47 -0.42 9.24
C TRP A 445 42.49 -0.79 8.16
N ASP A 446 42.63 0.08 7.17
CA ASP A 446 43.70 0.05 6.16
C ASP A 446 44.31 1.45 6.05
N GLY A 447 45.44 1.65 6.74
CA GLY A 447 45.97 2.99 7.00
C GLY A 447 44.95 3.84 7.77
N GLU A 448 44.57 4.99 7.20
CA GLU A 448 43.57 5.90 7.76
C GLU A 448 42.13 5.52 7.41
N MET A 449 41.94 4.59 6.48
CA MET A 449 40.65 4.17 5.96
C MET A 449 39.99 3.15 6.88
N ALA A 450 38.68 3.28 7.14
CA ALA A 450 37.90 2.33 7.91
C ALA A 450 36.68 1.81 7.12
N TYR A 451 36.49 0.49 7.12
CA TYR A 451 35.36 -0.19 6.46
C TYR A 451 34.89 -1.40 7.27
N PHE A 452 33.70 -1.93 6.99
CA PHE A 452 33.15 -3.03 7.80
C PHE A 452 33.64 -4.40 7.35
N ASN A 453 33.97 -5.27 8.31
CA ASN A 453 34.12 -6.68 8.06
C ASN A 453 32.75 -7.33 7.83
N HIS A 454 32.41 -7.60 6.57
CA HIS A 454 31.16 -8.25 6.25
C HIS A 454 31.21 -9.78 6.32
N ALA A 455 32.38 -10.41 6.50
CA ALA A 455 32.58 -11.84 6.19
C ALA A 455 31.59 -12.83 6.84
N LYS A 456 30.99 -12.46 7.98
CA LYS A 456 29.95 -13.24 8.66
C LYS A 456 28.57 -13.19 7.99
N TYR A 457 28.29 -12.15 7.20
CA TYR A 457 26.96 -11.85 6.63
C TYR A 457 26.97 -11.62 5.11
N ASP A 458 28.08 -11.12 4.55
CA ASP A 458 28.28 -10.88 3.11
C ASP A 458 29.78 -11.00 2.75
N LYS A 459 30.11 -11.46 1.56
CA LYS A 459 31.50 -11.57 1.10
C LYS A 459 32.07 -10.25 0.56
N LYS A 460 31.22 -9.23 0.34
CA LYS A 460 31.61 -7.95 -0.27
C LYS A 460 31.71 -6.81 0.75
N PHE A 461 32.70 -5.95 0.57
CA PHE A 461 32.88 -4.71 1.36
C PHE A 461 32.09 -3.56 0.71
N LYS A 462 30.93 -3.21 1.28
CA LYS A 462 29.94 -2.34 0.62
C LYS A 462 30.10 -0.86 0.96
N LEU A 463 30.03 0.01 -0.05
CA LEU A 463 30.04 1.47 0.14
C LEU A 463 28.88 1.97 1.01
N GLY A 464 27.67 1.44 0.80
CA GLY A 464 26.48 1.87 1.54
C GLY A 464 26.51 1.57 3.04
N GLY A 465 27.42 0.70 3.50
CA GLY A 465 27.63 0.48 4.93
C GLY A 465 28.08 1.78 5.63
N PRO A 466 29.32 2.24 5.39
CA PRO A 466 29.80 3.50 5.92
C PRO A 466 28.88 4.68 5.61
N GLY A 467 28.34 4.75 4.38
CA GLY A 467 27.40 5.79 3.96
C GLY A 467 26.14 5.90 4.84
N THR A 468 25.60 4.78 5.32
CA THR A 468 24.41 4.78 6.20
C THR A 468 24.75 4.90 7.69
N LEU A 469 25.82 4.26 8.18
CA LEU A 469 26.20 4.38 9.60
C LEU A 469 26.57 5.82 9.97
N LEU A 470 27.31 6.51 9.10
CA LEU A 470 27.73 7.90 9.33
C LEU A 470 26.53 8.85 9.50
N GLN A 471 25.40 8.55 8.87
CA GLN A 471 24.17 9.33 9.08
C GLN A 471 23.60 9.15 10.48
N ALA A 472 23.56 7.90 10.97
CA ALA A 472 23.13 7.60 12.34
C ALA A 472 24.08 8.24 13.36
N MET A 473 25.40 8.12 13.16
CA MET A 473 26.41 8.73 14.04
C MET A 473 26.32 10.26 14.04
N TYR A 474 26.08 10.89 12.89
CA TYR A 474 25.88 12.34 12.80
C TYR A 474 24.66 12.80 13.62
N GLU A 475 23.49 12.17 13.42
CA GLU A 475 22.28 12.54 14.15
C GLU A 475 22.43 12.27 15.65
N TYR A 476 23.09 11.17 16.03
CA TYR A 476 23.38 10.88 17.43
C TYR A 476 24.29 11.96 18.03
N THR A 477 25.40 12.28 17.37
CA THR A 477 26.40 13.25 17.86
C THR A 477 25.81 14.64 18.03
N ARG A 478 24.85 15.03 17.18
CA ARG A 478 24.09 16.29 17.32
C ARG A 478 23.26 16.33 18.61
N LEU A 479 22.78 15.18 19.07
CA LEU A 479 21.94 15.06 20.27
C LEU A 479 22.76 14.80 21.54
N GLU A 480 23.80 13.96 21.44
CA GLU A 480 24.73 13.62 22.53
C GLU A 480 26.14 13.40 21.95
N PRO A 481 27.08 14.36 22.14
CA PRO A 481 28.43 14.24 21.61
C PRO A 481 29.18 12.97 22.04
N LYS A 482 29.92 12.36 21.12
CA LYS A 482 30.75 11.16 21.34
C LYS A 482 32.14 11.34 20.74
N PRO A 483 33.08 12.02 21.44
CA PRO A 483 34.43 12.27 20.94
C PRO A 483 35.19 10.99 20.53
N GLU A 484 34.90 9.86 21.18
CA GLU A 484 35.46 8.55 20.85
C GLU A 484 35.06 8.05 19.45
N TRP A 485 33.98 8.58 18.87
CA TRP A 485 33.50 8.25 17.53
C TRP A 485 34.17 9.07 16.42
N ASP A 486 34.91 10.14 16.75
CA ASP A 486 35.57 11.01 15.76
C ASP A 486 36.52 10.23 14.85
N LYS A 487 37.36 9.36 15.44
CA LYS A 487 38.30 8.55 14.69
C LYS A 487 37.58 7.61 13.72
N PRO A 488 36.63 6.76 14.16
CA PRO A 488 35.80 5.96 13.26
C PRO A 488 35.09 6.75 12.17
N MET A 489 34.49 7.90 12.49
CA MET A 489 33.78 8.73 11.51
C MET A 489 34.72 9.23 10.41
N LYS A 490 35.89 9.77 10.80
CA LYS A 490 36.91 10.25 9.84
C LYS A 490 37.46 9.10 9.00
N GLY A 491 37.72 7.94 9.59
CA GLY A 491 38.22 6.79 8.84
C GLY A 491 37.23 6.25 7.80
N MET A 492 35.93 6.25 8.12
CA MET A 492 34.88 5.94 7.15
C MET A 492 34.73 7.01 6.06
N ALA A 493 34.97 8.28 6.38
CA ALA A 493 35.02 9.35 5.37
C ALA A 493 36.17 9.13 4.37
N GLU A 494 37.36 8.79 4.87
CA GLU A 494 38.51 8.43 4.03
C GLU A 494 38.21 7.23 3.14
N PHE A 495 37.44 6.25 3.63
CA PHE A 495 36.94 5.15 2.80
C PHE A 495 36.04 5.63 1.67
N ILE A 496 35.03 6.43 1.97
CA ILE A 496 34.12 6.96 0.95
C ILE A 496 34.88 7.74 -0.12
N MET A 497 35.81 8.62 0.28
CA MET A 497 36.61 9.41 -0.66
C MET A 497 37.50 8.52 -1.55
N ARG A 498 38.13 7.47 -0.99
CA ARG A 498 38.94 6.51 -1.77
C ARG A 498 38.11 5.64 -2.73
N MET A 499 36.82 5.50 -2.46
CA MET A 499 35.90 4.76 -3.34
C MET A 499 35.46 5.59 -4.55
N LEU A 500 35.68 6.91 -4.55
CA LEU A 500 35.40 7.76 -5.71
C LEU A 500 36.49 7.58 -6.78
N LYS A 501 36.09 7.21 -8.00
CA LYS A 501 37.01 7.10 -9.14
C LYS A 501 37.34 8.47 -9.73
N ASP A 502 38.32 8.48 -10.63
CA ASP A 502 38.75 9.70 -11.31
C ASP A 502 37.67 10.36 -12.17
N ASP A 503 36.73 9.57 -12.70
CA ASP A 503 35.58 10.04 -13.48
C ASP A 503 34.40 10.53 -12.62
N GLY A 504 34.51 10.49 -11.29
CA GLY A 504 33.47 10.89 -10.35
C GLY A 504 32.40 9.82 -10.09
N GLN A 505 32.53 8.60 -10.61
CA GLN A 505 31.66 7.49 -10.23
C GLN A 505 32.22 6.76 -9.00
N TYR A 506 31.37 6.45 -8.03
CA TYR A 506 31.75 5.63 -6.90
C TYR A 506 31.87 4.14 -7.26
N ARG A 507 32.86 3.48 -6.70
CA ARG A 507 32.92 2.02 -6.58
C ARG A 507 31.86 1.57 -5.58
N SER A 508 31.06 0.56 -5.92
CA SER A 508 30.04 0.05 -4.97
C SER A 508 30.62 -0.95 -3.97
N PHE A 509 31.68 -1.67 -4.39
CA PHE A 509 32.35 -2.67 -3.58
C PHE A 509 33.85 -2.37 -3.53
N TYR A 510 34.40 -2.39 -2.33
CA TYR A 510 35.84 -2.27 -2.12
C TYR A 510 36.50 -3.63 -2.34
N THR A 511 37.51 -3.65 -3.20
CA THR A 511 38.35 -4.83 -3.45
C THR A 511 39.73 -4.59 -2.87
N LYS A 512 40.17 -5.51 -2.01
CA LYS A 512 41.50 -5.45 -1.39
C LYS A 512 42.60 -5.50 -2.47
N PRO A 513 43.76 -4.88 -2.22
CA PRO A 513 44.91 -4.98 -3.12
C PRO A 513 45.21 -6.44 -3.50
N GLY A 514 45.46 -6.68 -4.80
CA GLY A 514 45.75 -8.01 -5.34
C GLY A 514 44.54 -8.89 -5.64
N GLN A 515 43.31 -8.43 -5.39
CA GLN A 515 42.07 -9.11 -5.81
C GLN A 515 41.53 -8.51 -7.12
N PRO A 516 40.82 -9.31 -7.96
CA PRO A 516 40.14 -8.78 -9.14
C PRO A 516 39.08 -7.74 -8.74
N GLU A 517 38.99 -6.68 -9.52
CA GLU A 517 38.06 -5.58 -9.31
C GLU A 517 36.60 -6.06 -9.43
N ASP A 518 35.77 -5.70 -8.45
CA ASP A 518 34.34 -5.98 -8.47
C ASP A 518 33.61 -4.80 -9.10
N ASN A 519 33.28 -4.95 -10.38
CA ASN A 519 32.60 -3.94 -11.18
C ASN A 519 31.07 -3.95 -11.00
N GLY A 520 30.55 -4.66 -10.00
CA GLY A 520 29.14 -4.59 -9.67
C GLY A 520 28.75 -3.19 -9.22
N GLU A 521 27.64 -2.67 -9.75
CA GLU A 521 27.13 -1.35 -9.41
C GLU A 521 25.85 -1.46 -8.58
N VAL A 522 25.74 -0.64 -7.53
CA VAL A 522 24.55 -0.47 -6.72
C VAL A 522 24.23 1.02 -6.66
N THR A 523 23.20 1.44 -7.38
CA THR A 523 22.94 2.87 -7.65
C THR A 523 22.41 3.66 -6.46
N ILE A 524 22.11 3.03 -5.33
CA ILE A 524 21.70 3.72 -4.09
C ILE A 524 22.90 4.30 -3.32
N TYR A 525 24.07 3.66 -3.39
CA TYR A 525 25.24 4.02 -2.58
C TYR A 525 25.82 5.42 -2.83
N PRO A 526 25.80 5.97 -4.06
CA PRO A 526 26.29 7.32 -4.30
C PRO A 526 25.60 8.39 -3.45
N GLY A 527 24.27 8.35 -3.36
CA GLY A 527 23.52 9.31 -2.54
C GLY A 527 23.78 9.14 -1.06
N GLU A 528 23.85 7.90 -0.55
CA GLU A 528 24.21 7.60 0.85
C GLU A 528 25.62 8.13 1.18
N ALA A 529 26.58 7.96 0.27
CA ALA A 529 27.95 8.43 0.41
C ALA A 529 28.05 9.96 0.39
N ASN A 530 27.40 10.61 -0.57
CA ASN A 530 27.39 12.07 -0.69
C ASN A 530 26.77 12.72 0.55
N LEU A 531 25.62 12.21 1.02
CA LEU A 531 24.95 12.70 2.23
C LEU A 531 25.86 12.56 3.46
N ALA A 532 26.55 11.43 3.61
CA ALA A 532 27.48 11.23 4.71
C ALA A 532 28.63 12.26 4.71
N LEU A 533 29.25 12.51 3.55
CA LEU A 533 30.34 13.49 3.43
C LEU A 533 29.88 14.92 3.74
N VAL A 534 28.70 15.33 3.26
CA VAL A 534 28.12 16.65 3.57
C VAL A 534 27.89 16.80 5.08
N ARG A 535 27.35 15.77 5.73
CA ARG A 535 27.13 15.77 7.19
C ARG A 535 28.44 15.83 7.98
N LEU A 536 29.47 15.12 7.53
CA LEU A 536 30.79 15.22 8.16
C LEU A 536 31.45 16.58 7.92
N TYR A 537 31.19 17.24 6.79
CA TYR A 537 31.62 18.63 6.62
C TYR A 537 30.95 19.56 7.63
N LYS A 538 29.67 19.36 7.94
CA LYS A 538 28.98 20.13 8.98
C LYS A 538 29.66 20.01 10.35
N LEU A 539 30.19 18.82 10.69
CA LEU A 539 30.91 18.56 11.94
C LEU A 539 32.36 19.06 11.94
N TYR A 540 33.15 18.72 10.91
CA TYR A 540 34.61 18.89 10.94
C TYR A 540 35.15 19.98 10.03
N LYS A 541 34.32 20.54 9.14
CA LYS A 541 34.70 21.59 8.18
C LYS A 541 35.87 21.22 7.26
N ASP A 542 36.09 19.92 7.02
CA ASP A 542 37.09 19.45 6.07
C ASP A 542 36.59 19.59 4.63
N GLN A 543 37.20 20.51 3.88
CA GLN A 543 36.78 20.85 2.53
C GLN A 543 36.87 19.67 1.54
N ARG A 544 37.75 18.68 1.79
CA ARG A 544 37.90 17.49 0.94
C ARG A 544 36.59 16.73 0.77
N TYR A 545 35.71 16.78 1.77
CA TYR A 545 34.39 16.16 1.72
C TYR A 545 33.50 16.81 0.66
N LEU A 546 33.43 18.15 0.62
CA LEU A 546 32.61 18.86 -0.37
C LEU A 546 33.21 18.77 -1.77
N ASP A 547 34.53 18.73 -1.89
CA ASP A 547 35.22 18.59 -3.18
C ASP A 547 34.92 17.20 -3.80
N THR A 548 34.88 16.17 -2.97
CA THR A 548 34.47 14.80 -3.36
C THR A 548 33.01 14.78 -3.83
N VAL A 549 32.10 15.39 -3.07
CA VAL A 549 30.67 15.48 -3.43
C VAL A 549 30.47 16.25 -4.74
N ASN A 550 31.19 17.36 -4.93
CA ASN A 550 31.12 18.14 -6.18
C ASN A 550 31.53 17.32 -7.40
N LYS A 551 32.61 16.53 -7.28
CA LYS A 551 33.09 15.66 -8.36
C LYS A 551 32.09 14.55 -8.68
N ALA A 552 31.49 13.94 -7.66
CA ALA A 552 30.42 12.95 -7.84
C ALA A 552 29.19 13.57 -8.50
N MET A 553 28.72 14.72 -8.01
CA MET A 553 27.57 15.45 -8.55
C MET A 553 27.75 15.77 -10.04
N ALA A 554 28.94 16.20 -10.46
CA ALA A 554 29.22 16.46 -11.88
C ALA A 554 28.99 15.23 -12.76
N ARG A 555 29.37 14.03 -12.29
CA ARG A 555 29.17 12.76 -12.98
C ARG A 555 27.69 12.33 -12.98
N TYR A 556 27.06 12.33 -11.81
CA TYR A 556 25.71 11.79 -11.64
C TYR A 556 24.62 12.72 -12.15
N SER A 557 24.78 14.04 -12.06
CA SER A 557 23.82 14.98 -12.65
C SER A 557 23.73 14.85 -14.17
N LYS A 558 24.87 14.64 -14.84
CA LYS A 558 24.89 14.31 -16.27
C LYS A 558 24.19 12.98 -16.55
N TRP A 559 24.54 11.93 -15.80
CA TRP A 559 23.94 10.60 -15.98
C TRP A 559 22.43 10.61 -15.75
N PHE A 560 21.94 11.32 -14.74
CA PHE A 560 20.53 11.50 -14.47
C PHE A 560 19.82 12.16 -15.67
N ARG A 561 20.30 13.33 -16.15
CA ARG A 561 19.68 14.04 -17.28
C ARG A 561 19.62 13.20 -18.56
N ASP A 562 20.65 12.39 -18.81
CA ASP A 562 20.68 11.49 -19.97
C ASP A 562 19.62 10.38 -19.88
N ASN A 563 19.29 9.91 -18.67
CA ASN A 563 18.47 8.72 -18.44
C ASN A 563 17.04 8.99 -17.91
N ALA A 564 16.77 10.15 -17.33
CA ALA A 564 15.49 10.52 -16.72
C ALA A 564 14.43 10.77 -17.79
N LYS A 565 13.88 9.67 -18.34
CA LYS A 565 12.77 9.69 -19.29
C LYS A 565 11.47 9.43 -18.54
N PRO A 566 10.32 9.98 -19.00
CA PRO A 566 9.03 9.80 -18.35
C PRO A 566 8.73 8.33 -18.02
N ASN A 567 8.99 7.43 -18.98
CA ASN A 567 8.57 6.02 -18.89
C ASN A 567 9.69 5.07 -18.46
N ARG A 568 10.79 5.59 -17.89
CA ARG A 568 11.98 4.79 -17.55
C ARG A 568 12.45 5.08 -16.14
N LYS A 569 12.01 4.24 -15.18
CA LYS A 569 12.51 4.28 -13.80
C LYS A 569 13.89 3.65 -13.70
N GLY A 570 14.02 2.38 -14.10
CA GLY A 570 15.29 1.63 -14.11
C GLY A 570 16.14 1.88 -12.86
N ASP A 571 17.44 2.07 -13.08
CA ASP A 571 18.43 2.30 -12.03
C ASP A 571 18.25 3.65 -11.28
N LEU A 572 17.49 4.59 -11.85
CA LEU A 572 17.18 5.88 -11.21
C LEU A 572 16.26 5.71 -10.00
N ALA A 573 15.47 4.62 -9.97
CA ALA A 573 14.54 4.33 -8.89
C ALA A 573 15.23 4.27 -7.51
N ALA A 574 16.41 3.66 -7.44
CA ALA A 574 17.16 3.56 -6.19
C ALA A 574 18.07 4.77 -5.94
N PHE A 575 18.55 5.43 -7.00
CA PHE A 575 19.48 6.56 -6.91
C PHE A 575 18.84 7.86 -6.42
N VAL A 576 17.72 8.25 -7.04
CA VAL A 576 17.11 9.59 -6.89
C VAL A 576 16.82 9.98 -5.43
N PRO A 577 16.20 9.13 -4.60
CA PRO A 577 15.85 9.49 -3.22
C PRO A 577 16.97 10.01 -2.32
N TRP A 578 18.08 9.26 -2.29
CA TRP A 578 19.21 9.58 -1.43
C TRP A 578 19.98 10.77 -1.96
N GLU A 579 20.14 10.85 -3.28
CA GLU A 579 20.80 11.99 -3.91
C GLU A 579 19.99 13.28 -3.70
N MET A 580 18.65 13.25 -3.74
CA MET A 580 17.81 14.40 -3.39
C MET A 580 18.11 14.92 -1.98
N THR A 581 18.21 14.03 -0.99
CA THR A 581 18.56 14.40 0.39
C THR A 581 19.98 14.95 0.47
N ALA A 582 20.94 14.31 -0.23
CA ALA A 582 22.32 14.77 -0.27
C ALA A 582 22.44 16.17 -0.86
N MET A 583 21.72 16.46 -1.96
CA MET A 583 21.75 17.75 -2.63
C MET A 583 21.05 18.85 -1.83
N ASP A 584 19.98 18.53 -1.10
CA ASP A 584 19.35 19.44 -0.14
C ASP A 584 20.38 19.91 0.92
N GLU A 585 20.99 18.97 1.65
CA GLU A 585 21.99 19.32 2.66
C GLU A 585 23.26 19.95 2.05
N TYR A 586 23.62 19.59 0.81
CA TYR A 586 24.77 20.18 0.11
C TYR A 586 24.48 21.64 -0.29
N TRP A 587 23.26 21.92 -0.72
CA TRP A 587 22.79 23.29 -0.97
C TRP A 587 22.77 24.09 0.34
N GLU A 588 22.37 23.51 1.47
CA GLU A 588 22.39 24.23 2.75
C GLU A 588 23.76 24.82 3.09
N VAL A 589 24.85 24.10 2.78
CA VAL A 589 26.22 24.53 3.10
C VAL A 589 26.91 25.32 1.99
N THR A 590 26.46 25.20 0.73
CA THR A 590 27.09 25.89 -0.41
C THR A 590 26.28 27.03 -1.00
N LYS A 591 24.95 27.00 -0.82
CA LYS A 591 23.97 27.91 -1.41
C LYS A 591 24.06 28.04 -2.94
N ARG A 592 24.58 27.00 -3.61
CA ARG A 592 24.78 26.96 -5.06
C ARG A 592 23.49 26.65 -5.83
N ASP A 593 23.19 27.46 -6.84
CA ASP A 593 21.98 27.30 -7.64
C ASP A 593 21.96 26.01 -8.47
N ASP A 594 23.11 25.53 -8.96
CA ASP A 594 23.19 24.30 -9.75
C ASP A 594 22.89 23.05 -8.92
N VAL A 595 23.22 23.07 -7.62
CA VAL A 595 22.86 22.02 -6.66
C VAL A 595 21.35 21.99 -6.43
N ALA A 596 20.74 23.17 -6.18
CA ALA A 596 19.31 23.29 -6.00
C ALA A 596 18.52 22.86 -7.24
N GLN A 597 18.98 23.28 -8.43
CA GLN A 597 18.35 22.87 -9.69
C GLN A 597 18.42 21.36 -9.90
N TYR A 598 19.56 20.73 -9.57
CA TYR A 598 19.68 19.28 -9.68
C TYR A 598 18.73 18.52 -8.73
N ALA A 599 18.56 19.02 -7.50
CA ALA A 599 17.57 18.48 -6.57
C ALA A 599 16.14 18.59 -7.12
N TYR A 600 15.78 19.73 -7.72
CA TYR A 600 14.48 19.93 -8.37
C TYR A 600 14.27 19.02 -9.58
N ASP A 601 15.27 18.85 -10.45
CA ASP A 601 15.16 17.99 -11.63
C ASP A 601 14.77 16.56 -11.23
N MET A 602 15.35 16.06 -10.12
CA MET A 602 15.03 14.74 -9.57
C MET A 602 13.64 14.68 -8.93
N ALA A 603 13.27 15.68 -8.12
CA ALA A 603 11.98 15.74 -7.44
C ALA A 603 10.82 15.90 -8.44
N ASP A 604 10.96 16.77 -9.43
CA ASP A 604 9.99 16.95 -10.51
C ASP A 604 9.84 15.65 -11.32
N TRP A 605 10.95 15.03 -11.72
CA TRP A 605 10.89 13.77 -12.47
C TRP A 605 10.15 12.66 -11.69
N ILE A 606 10.45 12.46 -10.41
CA ILE A 606 9.81 11.37 -9.66
C ILE A 606 8.32 11.67 -9.38
N VAL A 607 7.98 12.92 -9.06
CA VAL A 607 6.60 13.31 -8.75
C VAL A 607 5.74 13.29 -10.02
N ASP A 608 6.20 13.90 -11.12
CA ASP A 608 5.36 14.08 -12.31
C ASP A 608 5.11 12.76 -13.07
N ASN A 609 6.02 11.80 -12.96
CA ASN A 609 5.95 10.58 -13.78
C ASN A 609 5.43 9.35 -13.01
N TRP A 610 5.51 9.35 -11.68
CA TRP A 610 5.30 8.14 -10.88
C TRP A 610 4.36 8.31 -9.70
N PHE A 611 4.11 9.54 -9.24
CA PHE A 611 3.23 9.78 -8.10
C PHE A 611 1.75 9.61 -8.47
N VAL A 612 0.93 9.19 -7.50
CA VAL A 612 -0.53 9.09 -7.64
C VAL A 612 -1.16 10.24 -6.85
N PHE A 613 -1.56 11.31 -7.54
CA PHE A 613 -2.26 12.43 -6.88
C PHE A 613 -3.73 12.11 -6.65
N GLY A 614 -4.35 11.39 -7.59
CA GLY A 614 -5.77 11.05 -7.55
C GLY A 614 -6.21 10.16 -8.72
N PRO A 615 -7.48 10.29 -9.15
CA PRO A 615 -8.07 9.40 -10.16
C PRO A 615 -7.49 9.57 -11.57
N ASN A 616 -6.69 10.62 -11.82
CA ASN A 616 -5.99 10.83 -13.08
C ASN A 616 -4.70 9.99 -13.21
N GLU A 617 -4.29 9.32 -12.13
CA GLU A 617 -3.10 8.44 -12.14
C GLU A 617 -3.39 6.99 -11.73
N SER A 618 -4.51 6.73 -11.06
CA SER A 618 -4.92 5.37 -10.70
C SER A 618 -6.44 5.22 -10.65
N TYR A 619 -6.92 3.99 -10.86
CA TYR A 619 -8.31 3.62 -10.66
C TYR A 619 -8.67 3.30 -9.21
N PHE A 620 -7.69 3.33 -8.29
CA PHE A 620 -7.85 2.91 -6.91
C PHE A 620 -7.49 4.03 -5.94
N GLU A 621 -8.44 4.39 -5.10
CA GLU A 621 -8.30 5.49 -4.14
C GLU A 621 -7.24 5.19 -3.07
N ASP A 622 -7.11 3.92 -2.68
CA ASP A 622 -6.13 3.46 -1.70
C ASP A 622 -4.67 3.52 -2.21
N PHE A 623 -4.47 3.80 -3.51
CA PHE A 623 -3.13 4.02 -4.10
C PHE A 623 -2.69 5.49 -4.03
N MET A 624 -3.60 6.42 -3.73
CA MET A 624 -3.30 7.86 -3.68
C MET A 624 -2.22 8.16 -2.63
N GLY A 625 -1.15 8.83 -3.06
CA GLY A 625 0.05 9.06 -2.24
C GLY A 625 1.16 8.04 -2.44
N GLY A 626 0.88 6.95 -3.15
CA GLY A 626 1.90 5.99 -3.55
C GLY A 626 2.65 6.43 -4.81
N TYR A 627 3.86 5.89 -4.99
CA TYR A 627 4.61 5.97 -6.25
C TYR A 627 4.51 4.64 -6.98
N ARG A 628 4.02 4.66 -8.22
CA ARG A 628 3.79 3.45 -9.01
C ARG A 628 5.11 2.73 -9.34
N GLY A 629 5.02 1.39 -9.41
CA GLY A 629 6.13 0.51 -9.82
C GLY A 629 6.37 0.54 -11.34
N ALA A 630 5.29 0.62 -12.11
CA ALA A 630 5.28 0.87 -13.54
C ALA A 630 4.17 1.88 -13.87
N GLN A 631 4.17 2.45 -15.08
CA GLN A 631 3.24 3.53 -15.42
C GLN A 631 1.82 3.07 -15.75
N ARG A 632 1.42 1.88 -15.31
CA ARG A 632 0.06 1.41 -15.53
C ARG A 632 -0.82 1.86 -14.36
N PRO A 633 -2.05 2.32 -14.61
CA PRO A 633 -2.94 2.88 -13.59
C PRO A 633 -3.43 1.85 -12.55
N TYR A 634 -3.28 0.56 -12.85
CA TYR A 634 -3.61 -0.57 -11.97
C TYR A 634 -2.39 -1.15 -11.23
N ASP A 635 -1.17 -0.66 -11.49
CA ASP A 635 0.02 -1.12 -10.79
C ASP A 635 0.04 -0.60 -9.35
N MET A 636 -0.01 -1.53 -8.40
CA MET A 636 0.00 -1.25 -6.96
C MET A 636 1.30 -0.53 -6.54
N PRO A 637 1.20 0.66 -5.92
CA PRO A 637 2.34 1.27 -5.26
C PRO A 637 2.87 0.40 -4.12
N LEU A 638 4.18 0.48 -3.86
CA LEU A 638 4.87 -0.35 -2.88
C LEU A 638 5.43 0.53 -1.74
N TRP A 639 6.02 -0.12 -0.73
CA TRP A 639 6.77 0.51 0.37
C TRP A 639 7.85 1.50 -0.13
N ASN A 640 8.38 1.30 -1.34
CA ASN A 640 9.35 2.20 -1.94
C ASN A 640 8.80 3.62 -2.16
N SER A 641 7.49 3.82 -2.05
CA SER A 641 6.85 5.14 -1.92
C SER A 641 7.46 5.95 -0.78
N GLY A 642 7.80 5.31 0.35
CA GLY A 642 8.52 5.96 1.45
C GLY A 642 9.91 6.44 1.05
N VAL A 643 10.62 5.67 0.22
CA VAL A 643 11.95 6.04 -0.29
C VAL A 643 11.85 7.30 -1.16
N TYR A 644 10.90 7.39 -2.09
CA TYR A 644 10.74 8.63 -2.86
C TYR A 644 10.22 9.78 -1.98
N GLY A 645 9.31 9.48 -1.06
CA GLY A 645 8.71 10.44 -0.14
C GLY A 645 9.72 11.12 0.77
N GLU A 646 10.72 10.40 1.29
CA GLU A 646 11.76 11.01 2.16
C GLU A 646 12.56 12.05 1.37
N GLY A 647 13.00 11.72 0.15
CA GLY A 647 13.78 12.64 -0.66
C GLY A 647 12.95 13.85 -1.13
N VAL A 648 11.68 13.65 -1.51
CA VAL A 648 10.77 14.76 -1.85
C VAL A 648 10.51 15.65 -0.64
N ALA A 649 10.41 15.09 0.57
CA ALA A 649 10.27 15.87 1.80
C ALA A 649 11.50 16.76 2.10
N SER A 650 12.71 16.34 1.71
CA SER A 650 13.92 17.17 1.77
C SER A 650 13.91 18.27 0.72
N VAL A 651 13.56 17.97 -0.53
CA VAL A 651 13.54 19.01 -1.58
C VAL A 651 12.40 20.01 -1.36
N PHE A 652 11.33 19.63 -0.65
CA PHE A 652 10.30 20.56 -0.17
C PHE A 652 10.89 21.69 0.68
N THR A 653 11.74 21.39 1.67
CA THR A 653 12.33 22.43 2.53
C THR A 653 13.24 23.34 1.73
N LEU A 654 14.03 22.79 0.81
CA LEU A 654 14.83 23.58 -0.12
C LEU A 654 13.98 24.52 -1.00
N ALA A 655 12.87 24.02 -1.55
CA ALA A 655 11.95 24.82 -2.36
C ALA A 655 11.35 25.98 -1.58
N ARG A 656 10.89 25.71 -0.35
CA ARG A 656 10.36 26.72 0.56
C ARG A 656 11.40 27.77 0.89
N ASP A 657 12.61 27.36 1.27
CA ASP A 657 13.67 28.27 1.72
C ASP A 657 14.21 29.15 0.57
N ARG A 658 14.06 28.71 -0.68
CA ARG A 658 14.34 29.51 -1.89
C ARG A 658 13.15 30.34 -2.38
N GLY A 659 11.98 30.21 -1.76
CA GLY A 659 10.76 30.92 -2.18
C GLY A 659 10.12 30.40 -3.47
N ASP A 660 10.44 29.17 -3.91
CA ASP A 660 9.77 28.51 -5.04
C ASP A 660 8.42 27.93 -4.57
N THR A 661 7.41 28.79 -4.54
CA THR A 661 6.09 28.50 -3.96
C THR A 661 5.34 27.38 -4.70
N GLU A 662 5.48 27.29 -6.02
CA GLU A 662 4.84 26.24 -6.83
C GLU A 662 5.42 24.86 -6.53
N ARG A 663 6.75 24.73 -6.51
CA ARG A 663 7.41 23.47 -6.11
C ARG A 663 7.16 23.14 -4.66
N ALA A 664 7.25 24.11 -3.75
CA ALA A 664 6.98 23.90 -2.34
C ALA A 664 5.56 23.36 -2.12
N LYS A 665 4.54 23.90 -2.81
CA LYS A 665 3.17 23.40 -2.76
C LYS A 665 3.06 21.96 -3.27
N LYS A 666 3.60 21.68 -4.45
CA LYS A 666 3.58 20.35 -5.08
C LYS A 666 4.25 19.30 -4.19
N TYR A 667 5.44 19.58 -3.69
CA TYR A 667 6.20 18.64 -2.85
C TYR A 667 5.55 18.46 -1.47
N ARG A 668 5.03 19.51 -0.85
CA ARG A 668 4.26 19.41 0.40
C ARG A 668 3.05 18.50 0.26
N GLU A 669 2.27 18.66 -0.81
CA GLU A 669 1.12 17.80 -1.09
C GLU A 669 1.54 16.35 -1.33
N ALA A 670 2.62 16.13 -2.10
CA ALA A 670 3.14 14.79 -2.35
C ALA A 670 3.63 14.11 -1.06
N THR A 671 4.39 14.81 -0.22
CA THR A 671 4.85 14.33 1.09
C THR A 671 3.67 13.98 1.99
N TYR A 672 2.68 14.87 2.11
CA TYR A 672 1.49 14.63 2.92
C TYR A 672 0.73 13.37 2.49
N LYS A 673 0.42 13.24 1.20
CA LYS A 673 -0.27 12.07 0.67
C LYS A 673 0.56 10.80 0.83
N THR A 674 1.90 10.87 0.71
CA THR A 674 2.79 9.72 0.93
C THR A 674 2.70 9.18 2.36
N MET A 675 2.69 10.06 3.37
CA MET A 675 2.51 9.65 4.76
C MET A 675 1.17 8.92 4.99
N ARG A 676 0.09 9.39 4.34
CA ARG A 676 -1.22 8.72 4.39
C ARG A 676 -1.18 7.34 3.74
N PHE A 677 -0.53 7.22 2.58
CA PHE A 677 -0.32 5.93 1.92
C PHE A 677 0.46 4.95 2.81
N ILE A 678 1.53 5.42 3.44
CA ILE A 678 2.33 4.65 4.41
C ILE A 678 1.44 4.18 5.57
N ARG A 679 0.60 5.07 6.11
CA ARG A 679 -0.34 4.71 7.17
C ARG A 679 -1.30 3.61 6.73
N ASN A 680 -1.80 3.65 5.48
CA ASN A 680 -2.69 2.64 4.93
C ASN A 680 -2.06 1.25 4.83
N ILE A 681 -0.76 1.14 4.52
CA ILE A 681 -0.09 -0.16 4.45
C ILE A 681 0.43 -0.66 5.80
N GLN A 682 0.65 0.23 6.78
CA GLN A 682 1.15 -0.12 8.10
C GLN A 682 0.19 -1.04 8.86
N TYR A 683 0.70 -2.12 9.45
CA TYR A 683 -0.08 -2.96 10.35
C TYR A 683 -0.33 -2.24 11.67
N ARG A 684 -1.61 -2.15 12.01
CA ARG A 684 -2.12 -1.54 13.25
C ARG A 684 -2.91 -2.59 14.00
N ARG A 685 -3.15 -2.35 15.29
CA ARG A 685 -3.96 -3.28 16.08
C ARG A 685 -5.36 -3.48 15.50
N ASP A 686 -5.93 -2.47 14.84
CA ASP A 686 -7.23 -2.56 14.16
C ASP A 686 -7.17 -3.18 12.76
N SER A 687 -6.05 -3.06 12.04
CA SER A 687 -5.87 -3.59 10.68
C SER A 687 -5.13 -4.94 10.58
N ALA A 688 -4.72 -5.51 11.72
CA ALA A 688 -3.99 -6.78 11.82
C ALA A 688 -4.88 -8.00 12.23
N TYR A 689 -6.20 -7.87 12.16
CA TYR A 689 -7.18 -8.87 12.65
C TYR A 689 -7.13 -10.26 11.97
N PHE A 690 -6.29 -10.45 10.95
CA PHE A 690 -6.09 -11.74 10.30
C PHE A 690 -4.73 -12.37 10.60
N LEU A 691 -3.83 -11.66 11.28
CA LEU A 691 -2.51 -12.14 11.66
C LEU A 691 -2.60 -12.96 12.95
N PRO A 692 -1.78 -14.01 13.12
CA PRO A 692 -1.76 -14.83 14.34
C PRO A 692 -1.36 -14.04 15.61
N THR A 693 -0.42 -13.10 15.49
CA THR A 693 0.14 -12.34 16.62
C THR A 693 0.13 -10.85 16.31
N ILE A 694 -0.94 -10.15 16.71
CA ILE A 694 -1.16 -8.72 16.38
C ILE A 694 -0.06 -7.84 16.97
N ASP A 695 0.27 -8.01 18.25
CA ASP A 695 1.20 -7.11 18.95
C ASP A 695 2.63 -7.18 18.38
N ARG A 696 3.03 -8.31 17.77
CA ARG A 696 4.33 -8.44 17.12
C ARG A 696 4.38 -7.77 15.74
N ALA A 697 3.24 -7.69 15.06
CA ALA A 697 3.12 -7.04 13.75
C ALA A 697 2.75 -5.55 13.86
N ALA A 698 2.17 -5.12 14.99
CA ALA A 698 1.76 -3.74 15.20
C ALA A 698 2.94 -2.77 14.99
N GLY A 699 2.70 -1.74 14.17
CA GLY A 699 3.70 -0.76 13.78
C GLY A 699 4.52 -1.14 12.55
N CYS A 700 4.57 -2.42 12.17
CA CYS A 700 5.39 -2.87 11.06
C CYS A 700 4.78 -2.51 9.70
N ILE A 701 5.65 -2.27 8.72
CA ILE A 701 5.27 -1.82 7.38
C ILE A 701 5.64 -2.93 6.39
N PRO A 702 4.65 -3.60 5.76
CA PRO A 702 4.88 -4.63 4.77
C PRO A 702 5.32 -4.03 3.43
N SER A 703 5.83 -4.87 2.52
CA SER A 703 6.26 -4.39 1.19
C SER A 703 5.13 -3.78 0.36
N HIS A 704 3.89 -4.27 0.51
CA HIS A 704 2.66 -3.68 -0.04
C HIS A 704 1.42 -4.36 0.57
N PHE A 705 0.20 -3.94 0.18
CA PHE A 705 -1.06 -4.41 0.77
C PHE A 705 -1.25 -5.93 0.80
N ASN A 706 -0.67 -6.67 -0.14
CA ASN A 706 -0.90 -8.12 -0.32
C ASN A 706 0.23 -9.00 0.24
N MET A 707 1.23 -8.40 0.89
CA MET A 707 2.36 -9.13 1.47
C MET A 707 2.44 -8.90 2.98
N ASP A 708 3.19 -9.75 3.64
CA ASP A 708 3.35 -9.78 5.10
C ASP A 708 4.80 -9.63 5.56
N ASP A 709 5.71 -9.35 4.62
CA ASP A 709 7.12 -9.17 4.89
C ASP A 709 7.40 -7.78 5.46
N CYS A 710 7.71 -7.73 6.75
CA CYS A 710 8.14 -6.53 7.44
C CYS A 710 9.66 -6.54 7.59
N ARG A 711 10.32 -5.49 7.08
CA ARG A 711 11.78 -5.36 7.08
C ARG A 711 12.23 -4.02 7.66
N LEU A 712 13.43 -4.03 8.24
CA LEU A 712 14.06 -2.82 8.80
C LEU A 712 14.15 -1.66 7.79
N ASP A 713 14.44 -1.94 6.51
CA ASP A 713 14.50 -0.88 5.50
C ASP A 713 13.13 -0.31 5.12
N TYR A 714 12.06 -1.11 5.21
CA TYR A 714 10.70 -0.63 4.94
C TYR A 714 10.28 0.35 6.03
N ALA A 715 10.54 -0.02 7.28
CA ALA A 715 10.32 0.83 8.44
C ALA A 715 11.09 2.15 8.31
N TYR A 716 12.42 2.11 8.11
CA TYR A 716 13.22 3.34 8.00
C TYR A 716 12.69 4.32 6.95
N HIS A 717 12.54 3.87 5.70
CA HIS A 717 12.22 4.77 4.60
C HIS A 717 10.83 5.40 4.76
N CYS A 718 9.86 4.60 5.21
CA CYS A 718 8.51 5.09 5.41
C CYS A 718 8.42 6.02 6.64
N LEU A 719 9.05 5.66 7.76
CA LEU A 719 9.01 6.46 8.99
C LEU A 719 9.83 7.76 8.85
N THR A 720 10.87 7.78 8.02
CA THR A 720 11.65 9.00 7.75
C THR A 720 10.81 10.08 7.09
N VAL A 721 9.82 9.73 6.26
CA VAL A 721 8.86 10.71 5.68
C VAL A 721 8.08 11.41 6.80
N ASN A 722 7.55 10.63 7.75
CA ASN A 722 6.82 11.16 8.90
C ASN A 722 7.73 12.04 9.77
N TYR A 723 8.94 11.55 10.10
CA TYR A 723 9.90 12.27 10.92
C TYR A 723 10.29 13.63 10.30
N ARG A 724 10.65 13.66 9.01
CA ARG A 724 11.02 14.91 8.32
C ARG A 724 9.86 15.90 8.32
N THR A 725 8.63 15.43 8.09
CA THR A 725 7.44 16.28 8.14
C THR A 725 7.22 16.87 9.53
N LEU A 726 7.20 16.02 10.57
CA LEU A 726 7.02 16.43 11.96
C LEU A 726 8.11 17.37 12.45
N ARG A 727 9.33 17.23 11.93
CA ARG A 727 10.49 18.07 12.26
C ARG A 727 10.51 19.40 11.50
N PHE A 728 10.11 19.42 10.23
CA PHE A 728 10.38 20.55 9.33
C PHE A 728 9.16 21.40 8.95
N PHE A 729 7.93 20.87 9.09
CA PHE A 729 6.73 21.64 8.77
C PHE A 729 6.53 22.76 9.77
N THR A 730 6.41 23.98 9.25
CA THR A 730 6.02 25.15 10.04
C THR A 730 4.52 25.12 10.33
N ALA A 731 4.05 25.97 11.23
CA ALA A 731 2.61 26.15 11.47
C ALA A 731 1.85 26.52 10.18
N GLU A 732 2.46 27.33 9.31
CA GLU A 732 1.89 27.71 8.01
C GLU A 732 1.79 26.50 7.05
N ASP A 733 2.79 25.62 7.05
CA ASP A 733 2.77 24.41 6.22
C ASP A 733 1.62 23.48 6.61
N TRP A 734 1.41 23.27 7.91
CA TRP A 734 0.27 22.50 8.42
C TRP A 734 -1.07 23.14 8.03
N GLN A 735 -1.21 24.46 8.24
CA GLN A 735 -2.42 25.19 7.88
C GLN A 735 -2.72 25.12 6.38
N THR A 736 -1.69 25.16 5.53
CA THR A 736 -1.87 25.12 4.07
C THR A 736 -2.45 23.80 3.58
N ILE A 737 -2.20 22.71 4.31
CA ILE A 737 -2.82 21.39 4.01
C ILE A 737 -4.08 21.14 4.86
N GLY A 738 -4.61 22.17 5.53
CA GLY A 738 -5.85 22.09 6.30
C GLY A 738 -5.73 21.41 7.66
N LEU A 739 -4.51 21.29 8.20
CA LEU A 739 -4.24 20.61 9.47
C LEU A 739 -3.79 21.57 10.56
N ALA A 740 -4.10 21.23 11.81
CA ALA A 740 -3.55 21.92 12.96
C ALA A 740 -2.02 21.66 13.06
N PRO A 741 -1.22 22.64 13.49
CA PRO A 741 0.21 22.44 13.70
C PRO A 741 0.48 21.31 14.69
N TYR A 742 1.50 20.50 14.40
CA TYR A 742 1.99 19.52 15.36
C TYR A 742 2.53 20.21 16.61
N ALA A 743 1.93 19.93 17.76
CA ALA A 743 2.50 20.24 19.07
C ALA A 743 3.08 18.95 19.66
N PRO A 744 4.40 18.89 19.95
CA PRO A 744 4.96 17.70 20.56
C PRO A 744 4.28 17.42 21.90
N PRO A 745 3.95 16.15 22.23
CA PRO A 745 3.25 15.82 23.46
C PRO A 745 4.06 16.27 24.67
N THR A 746 3.40 16.97 25.60
CA THR A 746 4.00 17.37 26.88
C THR A 746 4.36 16.12 27.70
N PRO A 747 5.33 16.21 28.62
CA PRO A 747 5.69 15.09 29.49
C PRO A 747 4.51 14.47 30.24
N GLU A 748 3.45 15.22 30.55
CA GLU A 748 2.28 14.72 31.29
C GLU A 748 1.38 13.79 30.45
N ILE A 749 1.24 14.03 29.13
CA ILE A 749 0.47 13.15 28.22
C ILE A 749 1.17 11.77 28.08
N ARG A 750 2.47 11.69 28.39
CA ARG A 750 3.25 10.43 28.32
C ARG A 750 2.90 9.46 29.44
N GLN A 751 2.55 9.94 30.64
CA GLN A 751 2.15 9.06 31.74
C GLN A 751 0.84 8.32 31.46
N GLU A 752 -0.09 8.92 30.71
CA GLU A 752 -1.33 8.26 30.30
C GLU A 752 -1.09 7.19 29.21
N ALA A 753 -0.11 7.40 28.32
CA ALA A 753 0.33 6.39 27.35
C ALA A 753 1.17 5.27 27.99
N GLU A 754 1.98 5.57 29.00
CA GLU A 754 2.75 4.61 29.82
C GLU A 754 1.87 3.81 30.79
N ALA A 755 0.67 4.29 31.11
CA ALA A 755 -0.34 3.51 31.85
C ALA A 755 -0.94 2.37 31.01
N ALA A 756 -0.69 2.33 29.69
CA ALA A 756 -0.91 1.13 28.90
C ALA A 756 0.15 0.08 29.29
N PRO A 757 -0.26 -1.15 29.66
CA PRO A 757 0.68 -2.15 30.16
C PRO A 757 1.78 -2.40 29.10
N PRO A 758 3.06 -2.46 29.51
CA PRO A 758 4.14 -2.83 28.59
C PRO A 758 3.83 -4.19 27.97
N ALA A 759 4.16 -4.36 26.69
CA ALA A 759 4.12 -5.67 26.06
C ALA A 759 4.93 -6.64 26.93
N ALA A 760 4.27 -7.71 27.39
CA ALA A 760 4.88 -8.69 28.27
C ALA A 760 6.18 -9.21 27.63
N PRO A 761 7.28 -9.39 28.40
CA PRO A 761 8.48 -10.02 27.88
C PRO A 761 8.12 -11.37 27.30
N ILE A 762 8.36 -11.54 26.00
CA ILE A 762 8.09 -12.79 25.29
C ILE A 762 9.08 -13.82 25.85
N ASN A 763 8.55 -14.80 26.58
CA ASN A 763 9.28 -15.93 27.12
C ASN A 763 10.19 -16.54 26.04
N GLN A 764 11.51 -16.43 26.23
CA GLN A 764 12.50 -17.21 25.50
C GLN A 764 12.40 -18.65 26.02
N GLY A 765 11.53 -19.46 25.42
CA GLY A 765 11.26 -20.78 25.96
C GLY A 765 10.65 -21.74 24.95
N VAL A 766 11.37 -22.04 23.87
CA VAL A 766 11.29 -23.36 23.23
C VAL A 766 12.71 -23.74 22.82
N THR A 767 13.37 -24.54 23.66
CA THR A 767 14.58 -25.33 23.33
C THR A 767 14.22 -26.42 22.31
N PRO A 768 15.21 -26.98 21.57
CA PRO A 768 15.20 -27.19 20.11
C PRO A 768 14.10 -28.09 19.53
#